data_AF-A0A2M8MZX0-F1
#
_entry.id   AF-A0A2M8MZX0-F1
#
_cell.length_a   1.000
_cell.length_b   1.000
_cell.length_c   1.000
_cell.angle_alpha   90.00
_cell.angle_beta   90.00
_cell.angle_gamma   90.00
#
_symmetry.space_group_name_H-M   'P 1'
#
loop_
_entity.id
_entity.type
_entity.pdbx_description
1 polymer ?
#
loop_
_entity_poly.entity_id
_entity_poly.type
_entity_poly.pdbx_seq_one_letter_code
_entity_poly.pdbx_strand_id
1 'polypeptide(L)'
;MKYLCLLLCLLGMPALAQGVNVKSGEHGPFTRLVFTYSEPVDWVLGRSAQGYALRLKGPSRVYDLSDVYRRITRDRLRSIWVDPVSNDLLLGVDCACHAIPFELGPTVLVIDIRDGPPPTGSSFELSLEEGSPLAPLQAAERKRPRRSNRVQPVYDWLAHPTAAAGHNALAPDSLADDLRLKEFRAMLIAEVGRGATQGVVEVAVPEERMPQEPSGAPNQEEPNNARAALDALPGIDISTDRTAAPDVTVVGANCPEPTDMASAAPPEGEDAVTLLAQARANVLTEFDIPDPTQVTQAVDTYLYFGLGAEARWMLDSFLPVGQSDPLRRSISFLVDGAPLPDNPFEGMQNCDSAAALWALLAADDRAPLAFVNGAAVSRSFLAMPAELRAALGPDIARRLLASGDAANAEVVRQAFARATSEENPAVGLLAATQALQAGDPAAAEAALPQDAQGENALTRLLTLVEARFQQRKAVDGKDLEALEAFAFEHGDGPLRPQLDRALAHAAALGGDYAAAFGHAGQDLALERDVWMLLAETGTETPLLTFAVGLDATQRAALPSSIRGKIAERLLAAGLPNAATEWVQSDDPDSDIAARIALANGDSRGALRMLSRLVPEVDPDLLATAYIASGEFGAAANAYRTAGNVAQAARLERWGGNWAAPSGPEAEDADVWETVADYATSKPDDPATPVLQSGQARLEVSASTRQAIADLLAATPLPERPDGAAPDL
;
A
#
# COMPACT_ATOMS: atom_id res chain seq x y z
N MET A 1 -8.48 -49.03 -34.68
CA MET A 1 -8.43 -47.55 -34.64
C MET A 1 -9.75 -46.88 -34.28
N LYS A 2 -10.91 -47.20 -34.91
CA LYS A 2 -12.20 -46.56 -34.56
C LYS A 2 -12.63 -46.72 -33.09
N TYR A 3 -12.39 -47.88 -32.47
CA TYR A 3 -12.74 -48.11 -31.06
C TYR A 3 -11.77 -47.44 -30.06
N LEU A 4 -10.53 -47.16 -30.48
CA LEU A 4 -9.53 -46.49 -29.63
C LEU A 4 -9.80 -44.98 -29.56
N CYS A 5 -10.25 -44.36 -30.67
CA CYS A 5 -10.73 -42.98 -30.66
C CYS A 5 -11.98 -42.79 -29.78
N LEU A 6 -12.91 -43.75 -29.79
CA LEU A 6 -14.12 -43.65 -28.95
C LEU A 6 -13.79 -43.74 -27.45
N LEU A 7 -12.80 -44.58 -27.09
CA LEU A 7 -12.35 -44.72 -25.70
C LEU A 7 -11.58 -43.48 -25.22
N LEU A 8 -10.77 -42.85 -26.09
CA LEU A 8 -10.07 -41.60 -25.76
C LEU A 8 -11.01 -40.39 -25.60
N CYS A 9 -12.11 -40.33 -26.35
CA CYS A 9 -13.10 -39.25 -26.21
C CYS A 9 -13.96 -39.37 -24.93
N LEU A 10 -14.08 -40.57 -24.35
CA LEU A 10 -14.81 -40.80 -23.09
C LEU A 10 -13.96 -40.53 -21.84
N LEU A 11 -12.64 -40.45 -21.97
CA LEU A 11 -11.70 -40.12 -20.89
C LEU A 11 -11.46 -38.61 -20.71
N GLY A 12 -12.10 -37.76 -21.53
CA GLY A 12 -11.90 -36.31 -21.57
C GLY A 12 -13.03 -35.47 -20.99
N MET A 13 -13.93 -36.02 -20.16
CA MET A 13 -14.91 -35.22 -19.43
C MET A 13 -14.37 -34.91 -18.02
N PRO A 14 -13.71 -33.76 -17.77
CA PRO A 14 -13.77 -33.21 -16.44
C PRO A 14 -15.24 -32.80 -16.23
N ALA A 15 -15.94 -33.49 -15.35
CA ALA A 15 -17.12 -32.91 -14.74
C ALA A 15 -16.62 -31.65 -14.01
N LEU A 16 -16.79 -30.48 -14.63
CA LEU A 16 -16.54 -29.20 -13.99
C LEU A 16 -17.58 -29.06 -12.87
N ALA A 17 -17.21 -29.54 -11.68
CA ALA A 17 -17.88 -29.15 -10.46
C ALA A 17 -17.69 -27.63 -10.34
N GLN A 18 -18.75 -26.88 -10.63
CA GLN A 18 -18.75 -25.43 -10.50
C GLN A 18 -18.56 -25.09 -9.02
N GLY A 19 -17.37 -24.60 -8.69
CA GLY A 19 -17.00 -24.23 -7.33
C GLY A 19 -17.72 -22.95 -6.89
N VAL A 20 -18.27 -22.95 -5.68
CA VAL A 20 -18.80 -21.76 -5.02
C VAL A 20 -17.63 -20.99 -4.44
N ASN A 21 -17.45 -19.74 -4.87
CA ASN A 21 -16.41 -18.87 -4.34
C ASN A 21 -16.88 -18.28 -3.01
N VAL A 22 -16.08 -18.43 -1.95
CA VAL A 22 -16.38 -17.91 -0.61
C VAL A 22 -15.38 -16.83 -0.24
N LYS A 23 -15.86 -15.60 -0.01
CA LYS A 23 -15.05 -14.48 0.47
C LYS A 23 -15.47 -14.09 1.88
N SER A 24 -14.52 -13.59 2.66
CA SER A 24 -14.75 -13.16 4.04
C SER A 24 -14.20 -11.75 4.31
N GLY A 25 -14.79 -11.06 5.29
CA GLY A 25 -14.32 -9.76 5.76
C GLY A 25 -14.73 -9.47 7.21
N GLU A 26 -13.82 -8.87 7.97
CA GLU A 26 -14.05 -8.46 9.36
C GLU A 26 -14.43 -6.97 9.41
N HIS A 27 -15.52 -6.63 10.08
CA HIS A 27 -16.08 -5.28 10.06
C HIS A 27 -16.19 -4.61 11.43
N GLY A 28 -15.63 -5.19 12.49
CA GLY A 28 -15.69 -4.63 13.85
C GLY A 28 -16.79 -5.29 14.67
N PRO A 29 -18.09 -5.00 14.45
CA PRO A 29 -19.19 -5.64 15.18
C PRO A 29 -19.71 -6.95 14.54
N PHE A 30 -19.23 -7.31 13.35
CA PHE A 30 -19.63 -8.55 12.67
C PHE A 30 -18.58 -9.03 11.67
N THR A 31 -18.61 -10.35 11.41
CA THR A 31 -17.81 -11.01 10.39
C THR A 31 -18.73 -11.39 9.23
N ARG A 32 -18.39 -10.98 8.01
CA ARG A 32 -19.20 -11.21 6.81
C ARG A 32 -18.62 -12.34 5.97
N LEU A 33 -19.47 -13.27 5.56
CA LEU A 33 -19.19 -14.31 4.56
C LEU A 33 -20.05 -14.05 3.32
N VAL A 34 -19.43 -14.07 2.14
CA VAL A 34 -20.09 -13.85 0.84
C VAL A 34 -19.89 -15.08 -0.02
N PHE A 35 -20.99 -15.69 -0.43
CA PHE A 35 -21.03 -16.87 -1.29
C PHE A 35 -21.54 -16.46 -2.67
N THR A 36 -20.72 -16.67 -3.69
CA THR A 36 -21.09 -16.37 -5.09
C THR A 36 -21.37 -17.67 -5.84
N TYR A 37 -22.60 -17.80 -6.35
CA TYR A 37 -23.07 -18.93 -7.14
C TYR A 37 -23.11 -18.60 -8.64
N SER A 38 -23.04 -19.61 -9.50
CA SER A 38 -23.15 -19.46 -10.97
C SER A 38 -24.58 -19.25 -11.46
N GLU A 39 -25.57 -19.68 -10.67
CA GLU A 39 -27.00 -19.60 -10.95
C GLU A 39 -27.78 -19.38 -9.64
N PRO A 40 -29.05 -18.92 -9.69
CA PRO A 40 -29.84 -18.71 -8.49
C PRO A 40 -30.06 -20.01 -7.72
N VAL A 41 -29.89 -19.96 -6.39
CA VAL A 41 -30.02 -21.13 -5.51
C VAL A 41 -31.05 -20.90 -4.42
N ASP A 42 -31.86 -21.93 -4.18
CA ASP A 42 -32.71 -21.99 -3.00
C ASP A 42 -31.86 -22.48 -1.82
N TRP A 43 -31.83 -21.73 -0.72
CA TRP A 43 -31.04 -22.06 0.47
C TRP A 43 -31.87 -22.01 1.74
N VAL A 44 -31.41 -22.74 2.76
CA VAL A 44 -31.95 -22.71 4.12
C VAL A 44 -30.79 -22.64 5.10
N LEU A 45 -30.83 -21.66 6.00
CA LEU A 45 -29.88 -21.53 7.11
C LEU A 45 -30.59 -21.88 8.41
N GLY A 46 -29.96 -22.71 9.24
CA GLY A 46 -30.46 -23.04 10.58
C GLY A 46 -29.34 -23.37 11.54
N ARG A 47 -29.69 -23.60 12.80
CA ARG A 47 -28.76 -23.99 13.86
C ARG A 47 -28.32 -25.43 13.70
N SER A 48 -27.06 -25.67 14.03
CA SER A 48 -26.44 -26.99 14.15
C SER A 48 -25.81 -27.16 15.53
N ALA A 49 -25.37 -28.38 15.88
CA ALA A 49 -24.73 -28.64 17.17
C ALA A 49 -23.44 -27.83 17.40
N GLN A 50 -22.79 -27.34 16.34
CA GLN A 50 -21.51 -26.62 16.39
C GLN A 50 -21.63 -25.13 16.01
N GLY A 51 -22.84 -24.64 15.70
CA GLY A 51 -23.05 -23.29 15.21
C GLY A 51 -24.22 -23.22 14.23
N TYR A 52 -23.94 -22.96 12.96
CA TYR A 52 -24.94 -22.88 11.90
C TYR A 52 -24.65 -23.89 10.79
N ALA A 53 -25.67 -24.26 10.04
CA ALA A 53 -25.59 -25.10 8.85
C ALA A 53 -26.36 -24.42 7.72
N LEU A 54 -25.70 -24.29 6.57
CA LEU A 54 -26.28 -23.81 5.33
C LEU A 54 -26.54 -24.99 4.40
N ARG A 55 -27.81 -25.21 4.04
CA ARG A 55 -28.26 -26.24 3.11
C ARG A 55 -28.78 -25.63 1.84
N LEU A 56 -28.29 -26.12 0.70
CA LEU A 56 -28.79 -25.73 -0.63
C LEU A 56 -29.79 -26.78 -1.11
N LYS A 57 -30.87 -26.36 -1.75
CA LYS A 57 -31.75 -27.27 -2.50
C LYS A 57 -31.17 -27.46 -3.91
N GLY A 58 -30.91 -28.71 -4.29
CA GLY A 58 -30.40 -29.05 -5.62
C GLY A 58 -29.14 -29.91 -5.57
N PRO A 59 -28.36 -29.98 -6.67
CA PRO A 59 -27.16 -30.79 -6.72
C PRO A 59 -26.08 -30.28 -5.75
N SER A 60 -25.26 -31.20 -5.23
CA SER A 60 -24.14 -30.87 -4.36
C SER A 60 -23.17 -29.93 -5.06
N ARG A 61 -22.66 -28.95 -4.30
CA ARG A 61 -21.69 -27.96 -4.79
C ARG A 61 -20.37 -28.13 -4.05
N VAL A 62 -19.27 -27.84 -4.75
CA VAL A 62 -17.94 -27.78 -4.17
C VAL A 62 -17.71 -26.35 -3.69
N TYR A 63 -17.30 -26.15 -2.45
CA TYR A 63 -16.98 -24.82 -1.92
C TYR A 63 -15.46 -24.61 -1.91
N ASP A 64 -15.00 -23.48 -2.42
CA ASP A 64 -13.61 -23.05 -2.21
C ASP A 64 -13.52 -22.30 -0.88
N LEU A 65 -13.01 -22.99 0.14
CA LEU A 65 -12.86 -22.46 1.51
C LEU A 65 -11.43 -22.00 1.82
N SER A 66 -10.52 -22.07 0.84
CA SER A 66 -9.08 -21.90 1.03
C SER A 66 -8.72 -20.51 1.59
N ASP A 67 -9.50 -19.50 1.22
CA ASP A 67 -9.24 -18.09 1.54
C ASP A 67 -10.12 -17.52 2.66
N VAL A 68 -10.98 -18.33 3.28
CA VAL A 68 -11.96 -17.84 4.27
C VAL A 68 -11.28 -17.22 5.49
N TYR A 69 -10.13 -17.72 5.93
CA TYR A 69 -9.40 -17.16 7.08
C TYR A 69 -8.34 -16.13 6.71
N ARG A 70 -8.24 -15.72 5.44
CA ARG A 70 -7.24 -14.75 4.98
C ARG A 70 -7.48 -13.35 5.54
N ARG A 71 -8.74 -12.98 5.80
CA ARG A 71 -9.15 -11.60 6.17
C ARG A 71 -9.97 -11.51 7.48
N ILE A 72 -10.14 -12.61 8.20
CA ILE A 72 -10.93 -12.67 9.45
C ILE A 72 -10.14 -13.45 10.52
N THR A 73 -10.36 -13.14 11.79
CA THR A 73 -9.83 -13.95 12.90
C THR A 73 -10.77 -15.11 13.22
N ARG A 74 -10.30 -16.07 14.04
CA ARG A 74 -11.12 -17.21 14.51
C ARG A 74 -11.97 -16.88 15.75
N ASP A 75 -12.17 -15.60 16.04
CA ASP A 75 -12.89 -15.16 17.24
C ASP A 75 -14.40 -15.40 17.12
N ARG A 76 -14.99 -15.22 15.93
CA ARG A 76 -16.41 -15.51 15.67
C ARG A 76 -16.64 -16.83 14.94
N LEU A 77 -16.03 -16.98 13.76
CA LEU A 77 -16.06 -18.21 12.97
C LEU A 77 -14.85 -19.07 13.34
N ARG A 78 -15.09 -20.15 14.09
CA ARG A 78 -14.05 -21.06 14.58
C ARG A 78 -13.59 -22.03 13.50
N SER A 79 -14.53 -22.57 12.75
CA SER A 79 -14.33 -23.57 11.71
C SER A 79 -15.39 -23.43 10.62
N ILE A 80 -15.04 -23.81 9.39
CA ILE A 80 -15.96 -23.89 8.26
C ILE A 80 -15.59 -25.10 7.42
N TRP A 81 -16.54 -25.98 7.14
CA TRP A 81 -16.32 -27.18 6.35
C TRP A 81 -17.63 -27.71 5.79
N VAL A 82 -17.54 -28.55 4.75
CA VAL A 82 -18.68 -29.24 4.16
C VAL A 82 -18.80 -30.60 4.84
N ASP A 83 -20.00 -30.96 5.29
CA ASP A 83 -20.28 -32.29 5.84
C ASP A 83 -20.26 -33.33 4.71
N PRO A 84 -19.41 -34.37 4.77
CA PRO A 84 -19.32 -35.39 3.74
C PRO A 84 -20.58 -36.25 3.58
N VAL A 85 -21.49 -36.27 4.56
CA VAL A 85 -22.73 -37.08 4.52
C VAL A 85 -23.91 -36.25 4.02
N SER A 86 -24.18 -35.10 4.64
CA SER A 86 -25.33 -34.25 4.30
C SER A 86 -25.04 -33.28 3.14
N ASN A 87 -23.77 -33.02 2.83
CA ASN A 87 -23.31 -31.96 1.93
C ASN A 87 -23.74 -30.54 2.35
N ASP A 88 -24.08 -30.36 3.63
CA ASP A 88 -24.33 -29.03 4.20
C ASP A 88 -23.01 -28.33 4.53
N LEU A 89 -23.00 -27.01 4.38
CA LEU A 89 -21.88 -26.18 4.81
C LEU A 89 -22.06 -25.84 6.29
N LEU A 90 -21.18 -26.39 7.13
CA LEU A 90 -21.17 -26.18 8.57
C LEU A 90 -20.29 -24.99 8.94
N LEU A 91 -20.87 -24.06 9.69
CA LEU A 91 -20.24 -22.88 10.27
C LEU A 91 -20.09 -23.12 11.77
N GLY A 92 -18.87 -23.42 12.21
CA GLY A 92 -18.52 -23.55 13.62
C GLY A 92 -18.45 -22.17 14.26
N VAL A 93 -19.41 -21.85 15.13
CA VAL A 93 -19.48 -20.55 15.83
C VAL A 93 -19.50 -20.82 17.33
N ASP A 94 -18.50 -20.28 18.02
CA ASP A 94 -18.19 -20.63 19.42
C ASP A 94 -18.08 -19.37 20.31
N CYS A 95 -18.84 -18.34 19.94
CA CYS A 95 -18.96 -17.07 20.63
C CYS A 95 -20.44 -16.78 20.94
N ALA A 96 -20.70 -15.82 21.83
CA ALA A 96 -22.06 -15.32 22.10
C ALA A 96 -22.53 -14.42 20.94
N CYS A 97 -22.74 -15.03 19.78
CA CYS A 97 -22.98 -14.38 18.50
C CYS A 97 -24.18 -15.02 17.79
N HIS A 98 -24.71 -14.35 16.76
CA HIS A 98 -25.77 -14.88 15.91
C HIS A 98 -25.52 -14.62 14.42
N ALA A 99 -26.09 -15.44 13.53
CA ALA A 99 -25.97 -15.30 12.08
C ALA A 99 -27.21 -14.64 11.46
N ILE A 100 -27.00 -13.70 10.53
CA ILE A 100 -28.04 -13.04 9.74
C ILE A 100 -27.72 -13.21 8.26
N PRO A 101 -28.49 -14.05 7.52
CA PRO A 101 -28.34 -14.17 6.07
C PRO A 101 -29.19 -13.14 5.33
N PHE A 102 -28.70 -12.68 4.18
CA PHE A 102 -29.46 -11.90 3.19
C PHE A 102 -28.89 -12.09 1.78
N GLU A 103 -29.72 -11.91 0.76
CA GLU A 103 -29.32 -12.03 -0.64
C GLU A 103 -28.88 -10.67 -1.21
N LEU A 104 -27.78 -10.66 -1.96
CA LEU A 104 -27.27 -9.47 -2.66
C LEU A 104 -27.37 -9.70 -4.18
N GLY A 105 -28.59 -9.72 -4.69
CA GLY A 105 -28.89 -10.14 -6.07
C GLY A 105 -29.13 -11.65 -6.19
N PRO A 106 -29.43 -12.15 -7.40
CA PRO A 106 -29.98 -13.50 -7.58
C PRO A 106 -28.95 -14.63 -7.37
N THR A 107 -27.65 -14.33 -7.32
CA THR A 107 -26.58 -15.34 -7.27
C THR A 107 -25.60 -15.14 -6.11
N VAL A 108 -25.88 -14.21 -5.19
CA VAL A 108 -24.98 -13.90 -4.07
C VAL A 108 -25.73 -14.02 -2.75
N LEU A 109 -25.26 -14.91 -1.88
CA LEU A 109 -25.75 -15.04 -0.50
C LEU A 109 -24.71 -14.46 0.45
N VAL A 110 -25.15 -13.60 1.36
CA VAL A 110 -24.30 -13.00 2.39
C VAL A 110 -24.75 -13.48 3.76
N ILE A 111 -23.83 -13.87 4.62
CA ILE A 111 -24.09 -14.25 6.02
C ILE A 111 -23.21 -13.38 6.94
N ASP A 112 -23.86 -12.56 7.77
CA ASP A 112 -23.20 -11.77 8.80
C ASP A 112 -23.26 -12.50 10.14
N ILE A 113 -22.11 -12.79 10.76
CA ILE A 113 -22.02 -13.31 12.13
C ILE A 113 -21.76 -12.13 13.07
N ARG A 114 -22.77 -11.75 13.86
CA ARG A 114 -22.77 -10.55 14.72
C ARG A 114 -22.61 -10.92 16.18
N ASP A 115 -21.93 -10.07 16.94
CA ASP A 115 -21.86 -10.22 18.40
C ASP A 115 -23.23 -9.93 19.05
N GLY A 116 -23.52 -10.66 20.13
CA GLY A 116 -24.70 -10.46 20.96
C GLY A 116 -25.86 -11.40 20.65
N PRO A 117 -26.95 -11.30 21.42
CA PRO A 117 -28.10 -12.20 21.31
C PRO A 117 -28.84 -12.01 19.97
N PRO A 118 -29.44 -13.07 19.43
CA PRO A 118 -30.22 -12.98 18.20
C PRO A 118 -31.49 -12.12 18.40
N PRO A 119 -32.01 -11.49 17.32
CA PRO A 119 -33.30 -10.82 17.35
C PRO A 119 -34.42 -11.76 17.82
N THR A 120 -35.35 -11.25 18.63
CA THR A 120 -36.50 -12.01 19.14
C THR A 120 -37.34 -12.56 17.98
N GLY A 121 -37.48 -13.89 17.89
CA GLY A 121 -38.25 -14.55 16.84
C GLY A 121 -37.49 -14.87 15.55
N SER A 122 -36.15 -14.79 15.55
CA SER A 122 -35.32 -15.20 14.41
C SER A 122 -35.54 -16.68 14.06
N SER A 123 -35.98 -16.96 12.83
CA SER A 123 -36.16 -18.32 12.32
C SER A 123 -34.83 -19.06 12.10
N PHE A 124 -33.72 -18.33 12.01
CA PHE A 124 -32.38 -18.89 11.83
C PHE A 124 -31.82 -19.52 13.11
N GLU A 125 -32.48 -19.29 14.25
CA GLU A 125 -32.14 -19.88 15.56
C GLU A 125 -32.84 -21.23 15.81
N LEU A 126 -33.57 -21.73 14.82
CA LEU A 126 -34.19 -23.06 14.86
C LEU A 126 -33.22 -24.11 14.30
N SER A 127 -33.27 -25.33 14.85
CA SER A 127 -32.53 -26.49 14.34
C SER A 127 -32.87 -26.72 12.86
N LEU A 128 -31.83 -26.87 12.04
CA LEU A 128 -32.01 -27.15 10.60
C LEU A 128 -32.70 -28.51 10.34
N GLU A 129 -32.56 -29.48 11.26
CA GLU A 129 -33.14 -30.82 11.11
C GLU A 129 -34.53 -30.95 11.73
N GLU A 130 -34.75 -30.38 12.91
CA GLU A 130 -35.96 -30.60 13.71
C GLU A 130 -36.87 -29.37 13.82
N GLY A 131 -36.41 -28.18 13.40
CA GLY A 131 -37.17 -26.93 13.48
C GLY A 131 -37.44 -26.44 14.92
N SER A 132 -36.82 -27.07 15.91
CA SER A 132 -36.92 -26.73 17.33
C SER A 132 -35.86 -25.69 17.72
N PRO A 133 -36.15 -24.74 18.64
CA PRO A 133 -35.15 -23.78 19.10
C PRO A 133 -34.05 -24.49 19.89
N LEU A 134 -32.80 -24.31 19.48
CA LEU A 134 -31.63 -24.83 20.20
C LEU A 134 -31.17 -23.82 21.26
N ALA A 135 -30.38 -24.30 22.24
CA ALA A 135 -29.79 -23.42 23.24
C ALA A 135 -28.95 -22.31 22.58
N PRO A 136 -28.95 -21.08 23.13
CA PRO A 136 -28.13 -19.98 22.62
C PRO A 136 -26.66 -20.39 22.56
N LEU A 137 -25.94 -19.90 21.54
CA LEU A 137 -24.48 -20.05 21.52
C LEU A 137 -23.88 -19.36 22.72
N GLN A 138 -23.15 -20.14 23.51
CA GLN A 138 -22.34 -19.64 24.59
C GLN A 138 -20.91 -19.57 24.08
N ALA A 139 -20.16 -18.55 24.48
CA ALA A 139 -18.73 -18.57 24.25
C ALA A 139 -18.14 -19.79 24.97
N ALA A 140 -17.43 -20.67 24.27
CA ALA A 140 -16.64 -21.66 24.96
C ALA A 140 -15.74 -20.96 25.98
N GLU A 141 -15.77 -21.41 27.23
CA GLU A 141 -14.79 -20.99 28.23
C GLU A 141 -13.42 -21.22 27.61
N ARG A 142 -12.72 -20.11 27.29
CA ARG A 142 -11.33 -20.16 26.86
C ARG A 142 -10.61 -20.95 27.94
N LYS A 143 -10.21 -22.20 27.65
CA LYS A 143 -9.22 -22.92 28.45
C LYS A 143 -7.93 -22.12 28.32
N ARG A 144 -7.80 -21.11 29.18
CA ARG A 144 -6.54 -20.41 29.38
C ARG A 144 -5.52 -21.48 29.72
N PRO A 145 -4.30 -21.45 29.14
CA PRO A 145 -3.21 -22.24 29.67
C PRO A 145 -3.15 -21.97 31.18
N ARG A 146 -2.95 -23.04 31.97
CA ARG A 146 -2.88 -22.96 33.44
C ARG A 146 -2.06 -21.74 33.83
N ARG A 147 -2.70 -20.78 34.51
CA ARG A 147 -2.02 -19.70 35.19
C ARG A 147 -0.99 -20.33 36.11
N SER A 148 0.29 -20.08 35.88
CA SER A 148 1.22 -20.02 36.99
C SER A 148 0.69 -18.95 37.96
N ASN A 149 0.77 -19.22 39.26
CA ASN A 149 0.37 -18.28 40.29
C ASN A 149 1.24 -17.02 40.20
N ARG A 150 0.84 -16.06 39.36
CA ARG A 150 1.29 -14.67 39.45
C ARG A 150 0.05 -13.81 39.64
N VAL A 151 -0.07 -13.34 40.88
CA VAL A 151 -1.00 -12.28 41.29
C VAL A 151 -0.67 -11.06 40.43
N GLN A 152 -1.62 -10.61 39.61
CA GLN A 152 -1.60 -9.23 39.11
C GLN A 152 -2.39 -8.37 40.11
N PRO A 153 -1.84 -7.24 40.56
CA PRO A 153 -2.60 -6.32 41.39
C PRO A 153 -3.63 -5.60 40.52
N VAL A 154 -4.85 -5.49 41.05
CA VAL A 154 -5.85 -4.54 40.56
C VAL A 154 -5.44 -3.18 41.08
N TYR A 155 -5.11 -2.24 40.17
CA TYR A 155 -4.87 -0.86 40.55
C TYR A 155 -6.20 -0.10 40.52
N ASP A 156 -6.72 0.18 41.71
CA ASP A 156 -7.86 1.07 41.95
C ASP A 156 -7.31 2.46 42.28
N TRP A 157 -7.42 3.39 41.34
CA TRP A 157 -6.87 4.74 41.44
C TRP A 157 -7.67 5.65 42.40
N LEU A 158 -8.78 5.17 42.96
CA LEU A 158 -9.59 5.86 43.96
C LEU A 158 -9.54 5.19 45.35
N ALA A 159 -8.89 4.03 45.49
CA ALA A 159 -8.60 3.42 46.77
C ALA A 159 -7.19 3.80 47.24
N HIS A 160 -7.08 4.89 47.99
CA HIS A 160 -5.95 5.10 48.90
C HIS A 160 -6.32 4.55 50.29
N PRO A 161 -5.82 3.37 50.69
CA PRO A 161 -5.76 3.03 52.09
C PRO A 161 -4.57 3.77 52.70
N THR A 162 -4.88 4.73 53.56
CA THR A 162 -3.98 5.30 54.55
C THR A 162 -3.37 4.17 55.39
N ALA A 163 -2.08 3.88 55.22
CA ALA A 163 -1.31 3.10 56.17
C ALA A 163 -0.40 4.06 56.94
N ALA A 164 -0.70 4.19 58.23
CA ALA A 164 0.07 4.96 59.18
C ALA A 164 1.52 4.45 59.22
N ALA A 165 2.46 5.29 58.80
CA ALA A 165 3.82 5.27 59.30
C ALA A 165 4.04 6.57 60.06
N GLY A 166 4.69 6.43 61.22
CA GLY A 166 4.71 7.38 62.31
C GLY A 166 5.10 8.81 61.92
N HIS A 167 4.51 9.73 62.66
CA HIS A 167 4.92 11.12 62.74
C HIS A 167 6.42 11.23 63.01
N ASN A 168 7.14 11.83 62.08
CA ASN A 168 8.22 12.75 62.41
C ASN A 168 8.03 13.99 61.56
N ALA A 169 7.61 15.07 62.22
CA ALA A 169 7.45 16.38 61.64
C ALA A 169 8.81 16.99 61.34
N LEU A 170 9.07 17.38 60.09
CA LEU A 170 10.10 18.36 59.73
C LEU A 170 9.58 19.28 58.62
N ALA A 171 9.95 20.55 58.76
CA ALA A 171 9.34 21.75 58.22
C ALA A 171 9.56 21.99 56.69
N PRO A 172 8.81 22.92 56.06
CA PRO A 172 8.73 23.03 54.59
C PRO A 172 9.86 23.79 53.87
N ASP A 173 10.98 24.15 54.51
CA ASP A 173 11.95 25.08 53.91
C ASP A 173 13.11 24.42 53.13
N SER A 174 13.31 23.09 53.17
CA SER A 174 14.52 22.46 52.59
C SER A 174 14.43 22.03 51.12
N LEU A 175 13.23 21.94 50.54
CA LEU A 175 13.03 21.46 49.16
C LEU A 175 13.47 22.47 48.09
N ALA A 176 13.44 23.77 48.39
CA ALA A 176 13.88 24.81 47.48
C ALA A 176 15.42 24.93 47.40
N ASP A 177 16.13 24.66 48.50
CA ASP A 177 17.59 24.69 48.54
C ASP A 177 18.21 23.44 47.86
N ASP A 178 17.58 22.26 47.98
CA ASP A 178 18.08 21.04 47.32
C ASP A 178 17.97 21.09 45.78
N LEU A 179 16.93 21.74 45.26
CA LEU A 179 16.79 21.97 43.81
C LEU A 179 17.84 22.96 43.30
N ARG A 180 18.11 24.03 44.04
CA ARG A 180 19.16 25.01 43.70
C ARG A 180 20.56 24.42 43.81
N LEU A 181 20.82 23.55 44.79
CA LEU A 181 22.12 22.89 44.95
C LEU A 181 22.42 21.91 43.80
N LYS A 182 21.39 21.21 43.30
CA LYS A 182 21.53 20.29 42.16
C LYS A 182 21.79 21.04 40.85
N GLU A 183 21.07 22.12 40.59
CA GLU A 183 21.30 22.97 39.42
C GLU A 183 22.68 23.64 39.47
N PHE A 184 23.08 24.14 40.64
CA PHE A 184 24.40 24.74 40.84
C PHE A 184 25.51 23.70 40.65
N ARG A 185 25.33 22.47 41.16
CA ARG A 185 26.30 21.37 40.96
C ARG A 185 26.44 20.97 39.49
N ALA A 186 25.33 20.91 38.75
CA ALA A 186 25.35 20.62 37.32
C ALA A 186 26.10 21.72 36.54
N MET A 187 25.83 22.98 36.88
CA MET A 187 26.54 24.12 36.28
C MET A 187 28.05 24.10 36.62
N LEU A 188 28.41 23.74 37.85
CA LEU A 188 29.81 23.65 38.29
C LEU A 188 30.56 22.51 37.57
N ILE A 189 29.93 21.35 37.38
CA ILE A 189 30.53 20.24 36.62
C ILE A 189 30.74 20.64 35.17
N ALA A 190 29.76 21.34 34.55
CA ALA A 190 29.88 21.81 33.18
C ALA A 190 31.01 22.83 33.02
N GLU A 191 31.12 23.82 33.92
CA GLU A 191 32.17 24.83 33.85
C GLU A 191 33.55 24.29 34.26
N VAL A 192 33.65 23.34 35.19
CA VAL A 192 34.92 22.64 35.48
C VAL A 192 35.36 21.75 34.32
N GLY A 193 34.43 21.06 33.65
CA GLY A 193 34.72 20.31 32.43
C GLY A 193 35.17 21.21 31.27
N ARG A 194 34.56 22.40 31.13
CA ARG A 194 35.00 23.41 30.16
C ARG A 194 36.38 23.99 30.54
N GLY A 195 36.62 24.24 31.82
CA GLY A 195 37.93 24.67 32.33
C GLY A 195 39.04 23.62 32.12
N ALA A 196 38.73 22.34 32.26
CA ALA A 196 39.68 21.24 32.01
C ALA A 196 40.01 21.10 30.51
N THR A 197 39.01 21.21 29.63
CA THR A 197 39.23 21.19 28.16
C THR A 197 39.96 22.43 27.64
N GLN A 198 39.83 23.57 28.32
CA GLN A 198 40.56 24.79 28.01
C GLN A 198 41.92 24.89 28.73
N GLY A 199 42.32 23.87 29.51
CA GLY A 199 43.61 23.81 30.20
C GLY A 199 43.76 24.78 31.38
N VAL A 200 42.65 25.33 31.88
CA VAL A 200 42.62 26.27 33.02
C VAL A 200 42.59 25.51 34.37
N VAL A 201 42.16 24.25 34.38
CA VAL A 201 42.07 23.40 35.58
C VAL A 201 42.62 22.01 35.28
N GLU A 202 43.45 21.47 36.18
CA GLU A 202 44.03 20.12 36.09
C GLU A 202 43.35 19.18 37.11
N VAL A 203 42.78 18.06 36.64
CA VAL A 203 42.01 17.12 37.47
C VAL A 203 42.83 15.85 37.69
N ALA A 204 43.23 15.59 38.94
CA ALA A 204 44.01 14.40 39.30
C ALA A 204 43.08 13.20 39.53
N VAL A 205 43.27 12.13 38.74
CA VAL A 205 42.60 10.84 38.93
C VAL A 205 43.54 9.91 39.73
N PRO A 206 43.12 9.28 40.85
CA PRO A 206 43.98 8.37 41.59
C PRO A 206 44.16 7.04 40.84
N GLU A 207 45.40 6.55 40.74
CA GLU A 207 45.72 5.20 40.24
C GLU A 207 45.33 4.13 41.29
N GLU A 208 44.47 3.19 40.89
CA GLU A 208 44.10 2.03 41.73
C GLU A 208 45.09 0.87 41.54
N ARG A 209 45.54 0.36 42.69
CA ARG A 209 46.55 -0.70 42.85
C ARG A 209 45.83 -2.05 42.89
N MET A 210 46.14 -2.96 41.97
CA MET A 210 45.55 -4.31 41.94
C MET A 210 45.93 -5.13 43.20
N PRO A 211 44.97 -5.74 43.92
CA PRO A 211 45.29 -6.68 45.00
C PRO A 211 45.60 -8.09 44.45
N GLN A 212 46.62 -8.73 45.03
CA GLN A 212 46.96 -10.14 44.79
C GLN A 212 45.90 -11.09 45.38
N GLU A 213 45.62 -12.19 44.67
CA GLU A 213 44.78 -13.30 45.15
C GLU A 213 45.42 -14.05 46.33
N PRO A 214 44.69 -14.33 47.42
CA PRO A 214 45.09 -15.31 48.40
C PRO A 214 44.52 -16.70 48.10
N SER A 215 45.44 -17.66 48.04
CA SER A 215 45.18 -19.10 48.08
C SER A 215 44.70 -19.55 49.47
N GLY A 216 43.61 -20.34 49.52
CA GLY A 216 43.38 -21.35 50.57
C GLY A 216 42.16 -21.19 51.50
N ALA A 217 41.04 -21.84 51.12
CA ALA A 217 39.98 -22.50 51.92
C ALA A 217 39.12 -21.68 52.93
N PRO A 218 37.95 -22.20 53.39
CA PRO A 218 36.97 -23.14 52.83
C PRO A 218 35.55 -22.52 52.68
N ASN A 219 34.64 -23.22 51.99
CA ASN A 219 33.20 -22.93 51.87
C ASN A 219 32.58 -22.41 53.19
N GLN A 220 32.19 -21.14 53.21
CA GLN A 220 31.13 -20.64 54.07
C GLN A 220 30.18 -19.80 53.22
N GLU A 221 28.93 -20.23 53.17
CA GLU A 221 27.81 -19.45 52.63
C GLU A 221 27.69 -18.17 53.44
N GLU A 222 28.10 -17.04 52.87
CA GLU A 222 27.80 -15.72 53.41
C GLU A 222 26.45 -15.20 52.90
N PRO A 223 25.65 -14.55 53.77
CA PRO A 223 24.27 -14.18 53.49
C PRO A 223 24.14 -13.00 52.51
N ASN A 224 23.13 -13.11 51.67
CA ASN A 224 22.89 -12.35 50.44
C ASN A 224 22.30 -10.94 50.67
N ASN A 225 22.83 -10.16 51.61
CA ASN A 225 22.21 -8.89 52.01
C ASN A 225 23.22 -7.81 52.42
N ALA A 226 24.15 -7.50 51.53
CA ALA A 226 24.86 -6.22 51.55
C ALA A 226 25.29 -5.81 50.14
N ARG A 227 24.32 -5.39 49.32
CA ARG A 227 24.60 -4.57 48.12
C ARG A 227 23.64 -3.40 48.10
N ALA A 228 24.19 -2.22 48.37
CA ALA A 228 23.49 -0.95 48.21
C ALA A 228 23.35 -0.67 46.71
N ALA A 229 22.13 -0.79 46.19
CA ALA A 229 21.78 -0.27 44.88
C ALA A 229 21.50 1.23 45.01
N LEU A 230 22.23 2.04 44.26
CA LEU A 230 21.83 3.42 43.97
C LEU A 230 20.66 3.33 42.99
N ASP A 231 19.50 3.82 43.40
CA ASP A 231 18.25 3.78 42.64
C ASP A 231 18.40 4.36 41.23
N ALA A 232 17.83 3.62 40.29
CA ALA A 232 17.83 3.89 38.86
C ALA A 232 16.96 5.10 38.49
N LEU A 233 17.43 5.88 37.52
CA LEU A 233 16.59 6.78 36.72
C LEU A 233 15.82 5.95 35.67
N PRO A 234 14.54 6.24 35.38
CA PRO A 234 13.78 5.50 34.38
C PRO A 234 14.18 5.93 32.96
N GLY A 235 14.63 4.98 32.12
CA GLY A 235 14.76 5.19 30.67
C GLY A 235 15.97 4.58 29.97
N ILE A 236 16.94 4.02 30.70
CA ILE A 236 18.06 3.29 30.10
C ILE A 236 18.24 1.98 30.88
N ASP A 237 17.87 0.86 30.28
CA ASP A 237 18.17 -0.47 30.79
C ASP A 237 19.50 -0.91 30.18
N ILE A 238 20.57 -0.87 30.97
CA ILE A 238 21.80 -1.61 30.67
C ILE A 238 21.80 -2.78 31.63
N SER A 239 21.17 -3.87 31.22
CA SER A 239 21.29 -5.16 31.89
C SER A 239 22.50 -5.87 31.34
N THR A 240 23.48 -6.15 32.21
CA THR A 240 24.58 -7.08 31.93
C THR A 240 24.36 -8.43 32.63
N ASP A 241 23.10 -8.84 32.88
CA ASP A 241 22.84 -10.08 33.61
C ASP A 241 22.01 -11.12 32.83
N ARG A 242 22.45 -12.38 32.98
CA ARG A 242 22.24 -13.53 32.10
C ARG A 242 20.85 -14.19 32.23
N THR A 243 19.82 -13.39 32.49
CA THR A 243 18.42 -13.86 32.69
C THR A 243 17.41 -13.10 31.85
N ALA A 244 17.76 -12.75 30.60
CA ALA A 244 16.76 -12.48 29.58
C ALA A 244 15.96 -13.77 29.34
N ALA A 245 14.64 -13.66 29.11
CA ALA A 245 13.87 -14.80 28.61
C ALA A 245 14.54 -15.33 27.34
N PRO A 246 14.66 -16.66 27.14
CA PRO A 246 15.34 -17.19 25.96
C PRO A 246 14.65 -16.62 24.74
N ASP A 247 15.45 -16.05 23.84
CA ASP A 247 14.94 -15.57 22.57
C ASP A 247 14.53 -16.78 21.72
N VAL A 248 13.35 -16.72 21.14
CA VAL A 248 12.70 -17.88 20.51
C VAL A 248 12.36 -17.54 19.07
N THR A 249 12.72 -18.45 18.16
CA THR A 249 12.38 -18.36 16.74
C THR A 249 10.87 -18.31 16.54
N VAL A 250 10.45 -17.88 15.34
CA VAL A 250 9.03 -17.88 14.95
C VAL A 250 8.40 -19.28 15.04
N VAL A 251 9.22 -20.33 14.96
CA VAL A 251 8.83 -21.74 15.02
C VAL A 251 8.88 -22.30 16.46
N GLY A 252 9.26 -21.49 17.45
CA GLY A 252 9.30 -21.89 18.86
C GLY A 252 10.57 -22.64 19.29
N ALA A 253 11.62 -22.62 18.48
CA ALA A 253 12.95 -23.14 18.84
C ALA A 253 13.79 -22.04 19.49
N ASN A 254 14.76 -22.39 20.34
CA ASN A 254 15.66 -21.40 20.93
C ASN A 254 16.54 -20.77 19.83
N CYS A 255 16.70 -19.46 19.88
CA CYS A 255 17.70 -18.78 19.08
C CYS A 255 19.11 -19.22 19.52
N PRO A 256 20.04 -19.45 18.57
CA PRO A 256 21.41 -19.83 18.90
C PRO A 256 22.13 -18.69 19.62
N GLU A 257 23.07 -19.07 20.50
CA GLU A 257 23.84 -18.12 21.29
C GLU A 257 24.78 -17.28 20.39
N PRO A 258 25.05 -16.01 20.72
CA PRO A 258 25.87 -15.13 19.89
C PRO A 258 27.27 -15.66 19.55
N THR A 259 27.87 -16.45 20.46
CA THR A 259 29.21 -17.05 20.29
C THR A 259 29.27 -18.16 19.24
N ASP A 260 28.14 -18.76 18.90
CA ASP A 260 28.10 -19.85 17.91
C ASP A 260 28.18 -19.32 16.47
N MET A 261 28.00 -18.00 16.29
CA MET A 261 27.71 -17.38 14.99
C MET A 261 28.53 -16.11 14.69
N ALA A 262 29.33 -15.65 15.66
CA ALA A 262 30.20 -14.51 15.46
C ALA A 262 31.49 -14.95 14.77
N SER A 263 31.79 -14.36 13.61
CA SER A 263 33.15 -14.33 13.10
C SER A 263 33.96 -13.48 14.08
N ALA A 264 34.61 -14.12 15.05
CA ALA A 264 35.32 -13.44 16.11
C ALA A 264 36.32 -12.45 15.49
N ALA A 265 36.21 -11.18 15.88
CA ALA A 265 37.16 -10.17 15.45
C ALA A 265 38.57 -10.61 15.91
N PRO A 266 39.57 -10.62 15.03
CA PRO A 266 40.92 -10.96 15.41
C PRO A 266 41.46 -9.93 16.41
N PRO A 267 42.42 -10.32 17.25
CA PRO A 267 43.07 -9.40 18.19
C PRO A 267 43.65 -8.18 17.45
N GLU A 268 43.50 -6.99 18.06
CA GLU A 268 43.96 -5.73 17.46
C GLU A 268 45.47 -5.76 17.17
N GLY A 269 45.86 -5.49 15.92
CA GLY A 269 47.25 -5.26 15.52
C GLY A 269 47.94 -6.41 14.77
N GLU A 270 47.29 -7.55 14.55
CA GLU A 270 47.82 -8.63 13.71
C GLU A 270 47.36 -8.49 12.25
N ASP A 271 48.26 -8.80 11.31
CA ASP A 271 47.96 -8.81 9.87
C ASP A 271 47.26 -10.11 9.45
N ALA A 272 46.42 -10.03 8.42
CA ALA A 272 45.62 -11.15 7.93
C ALA A 272 46.47 -12.39 7.57
N VAL A 273 47.68 -12.18 7.04
CA VAL A 273 48.60 -13.26 6.67
C VAL A 273 49.04 -14.05 7.89
N THR A 274 49.40 -13.37 8.99
CA THR A 274 49.82 -14.01 10.23
C THR A 274 48.67 -14.80 10.85
N LEU A 275 47.47 -14.22 10.91
CA LEU A 275 46.29 -14.88 11.48
C LEU A 275 45.92 -16.15 10.70
N LEU A 276 45.91 -16.08 9.37
CA LEU A 276 45.66 -17.26 8.52
C LEU A 276 46.76 -18.31 8.65
N ALA A 277 48.02 -17.90 8.81
CA ALA A 277 49.14 -18.82 9.02
C ALA A 277 49.05 -19.54 10.38
N GLN A 278 48.73 -18.81 11.45
CA GLN A 278 48.52 -19.38 12.79
C GLN A 278 47.31 -20.32 12.81
N ALA A 279 46.19 -19.90 12.21
CA ALA A 279 44.99 -20.74 12.08
C ALA A 279 45.31 -22.08 11.40
N ARG A 280 46.10 -22.07 10.31
CA ARG A 280 46.54 -23.31 9.63
C ARG A 280 47.46 -24.17 10.49
N ALA A 281 48.39 -23.56 11.22
CA ALA A 281 49.37 -24.29 12.03
C ALA A 281 48.73 -25.02 13.22
N ASN A 282 47.65 -24.47 13.78
CA ASN A 282 47.01 -24.98 15.00
C ASN A 282 45.94 -26.06 14.75
N VAL A 283 45.56 -26.31 13.48
CA VAL A 283 44.53 -27.31 13.12
C VAL A 283 44.89 -28.72 13.59
N LEU A 284 46.18 -29.05 13.56
CA LEU A 284 46.69 -30.36 13.96
C LEU A 284 47.40 -30.27 15.31
N THR A 285 47.20 -31.29 16.13
CA THR A 285 47.98 -31.51 17.35
C THR A 285 49.35 -32.12 17.04
N GLU A 286 50.21 -32.25 18.05
CA GLU A 286 51.55 -32.85 17.95
C GLU A 286 51.60 -34.30 17.42
N PHE A 287 50.45 -34.97 17.31
CA PHE A 287 50.32 -36.34 16.81
C PHE A 287 49.59 -36.44 15.46
N ASP A 288 49.53 -35.35 14.68
CA ASP A 288 48.81 -35.26 13.40
C ASP A 288 47.29 -35.57 13.52
N ILE A 289 46.72 -35.38 14.71
CA ILE A 289 45.29 -35.53 14.97
C ILE A 289 44.65 -34.15 14.95
N PRO A 290 43.59 -33.92 14.16
CA PRO A 290 42.85 -32.66 14.18
C PRO A 290 42.24 -32.39 15.54
N ASP A 291 42.43 -31.17 16.07
CA ASP A 291 41.72 -30.70 17.26
C ASP A 291 40.41 -30.01 16.81
N PRO A 292 39.23 -30.54 17.16
CA PRO A 292 37.94 -29.96 16.75
C PRO A 292 37.78 -28.48 17.15
N THR A 293 38.35 -28.08 18.29
CA THR A 293 38.26 -26.69 18.78
C THR A 293 39.09 -25.76 17.91
N GLN A 294 40.31 -26.18 17.57
CA GLN A 294 41.23 -25.40 16.74
C GLN A 294 40.78 -25.35 15.27
N VAL A 295 40.18 -26.44 14.77
CA VAL A 295 39.54 -26.45 13.44
C VAL A 295 38.40 -25.44 13.40
N THR A 296 37.55 -25.40 14.43
CA THR A 296 36.43 -24.46 14.51
C THR A 296 36.93 -23.01 14.54
N GLN A 297 37.96 -22.71 15.34
CA GLN A 297 38.59 -21.39 15.39
C GLN A 297 39.24 -21.00 14.05
N ALA A 298 39.87 -21.95 13.36
CA ALA A 298 40.42 -21.72 12.03
C ALA A 298 39.31 -21.42 11.01
N VAL A 299 38.20 -22.16 11.04
CA VAL A 299 37.03 -21.91 10.19
C VAL A 299 36.47 -20.51 10.43
N ASP A 300 36.28 -20.11 11.68
CA ASP A 300 35.77 -18.77 12.03
C ASP A 300 36.71 -17.65 11.53
N THR A 301 38.02 -17.88 11.57
CA THR A 301 39.03 -16.95 11.02
C THR A 301 38.90 -16.82 9.50
N TYR A 302 38.67 -17.91 8.78
CA TYR A 302 38.52 -17.88 7.32
C TYR A 302 37.19 -17.23 6.91
N LEU A 303 36.11 -17.54 7.62
CA LEU A 303 34.81 -16.89 7.42
C LEU A 303 34.91 -15.39 7.66
N TYR A 304 35.67 -14.95 8.68
CA TYR A 304 35.93 -13.52 8.92
C TYR A 304 36.58 -12.84 7.71
N PHE A 305 37.52 -13.49 7.02
CA PHE A 305 38.17 -12.96 5.82
C PHE A 305 37.41 -13.20 4.51
N GLY A 306 36.19 -13.75 4.56
CA GLY A 306 35.40 -14.01 3.37
C GLY A 306 35.84 -15.22 2.55
N LEU A 307 36.57 -16.16 3.16
CA LEU A 307 37.10 -17.37 2.52
C LEU A 307 36.17 -18.57 2.78
N GLY A 308 34.94 -18.52 2.25
CA GLY A 308 33.91 -19.52 2.50
C GLY A 308 34.30 -20.91 1.98
N ALA A 309 34.81 -20.98 0.76
CA ALA A 309 35.22 -22.23 0.11
C ALA A 309 36.30 -23.02 0.85
N GLU A 310 37.24 -22.31 1.45
CA GLU A 310 38.31 -22.88 2.24
C GLU A 310 37.79 -23.29 3.62
N ALA A 311 36.89 -22.50 4.21
CA ALA A 311 36.26 -22.82 5.49
C ALA A 311 35.46 -24.13 5.41
N ARG A 312 34.63 -24.31 4.36
CA ARG A 312 33.91 -25.57 4.13
C ARG A 312 34.85 -26.74 3.86
N TRP A 313 35.94 -26.52 3.13
CA TRP A 313 36.91 -27.57 2.87
C TRP A 313 37.58 -28.05 4.16
N MET A 314 37.90 -27.14 5.09
CA MET A 314 38.44 -27.51 6.40
C MET A 314 37.43 -28.28 7.25
N LEU A 315 36.16 -27.84 7.28
CA LEU A 315 35.09 -28.55 7.97
C LEU A 315 34.91 -29.98 7.44
N ASP A 316 34.87 -30.14 6.12
CA ASP A 316 34.62 -31.44 5.48
C ASP A 316 35.85 -32.37 5.55
N SER A 317 37.07 -31.84 5.67
CA SER A 317 38.32 -32.62 5.64
C SER A 317 38.84 -33.01 7.04
N PHE A 318 38.68 -32.15 8.05
CA PHE A 318 39.30 -32.34 9.36
C PHE A 318 38.33 -32.75 10.47
N LEU A 319 37.02 -32.52 10.30
CA LEU A 319 36.01 -32.96 11.27
C LEU A 319 35.35 -34.28 10.84
N PRO A 320 35.14 -35.24 11.75
CA PRO A 320 34.35 -36.43 11.46
C PRO A 320 32.90 -36.09 11.08
N VAL A 321 32.30 -36.93 10.24
CA VAL A 321 30.88 -36.81 9.85
C VAL A 321 29.99 -36.76 11.10
N GLY A 322 29.18 -35.70 11.24
CA GLY A 322 28.30 -35.47 12.39
C GLY A 322 28.90 -34.61 13.51
N GLN A 323 30.18 -34.22 13.41
CA GLN A 323 30.81 -33.20 14.28
C GLN A 323 30.95 -31.85 13.58
N SER A 324 30.65 -31.75 12.29
CA SER A 324 30.60 -30.47 11.59
C SER A 324 29.35 -29.70 11.99
N ASP A 325 29.55 -28.47 12.46
CA ASP A 325 28.47 -27.55 12.77
C ASP A 325 27.71 -27.17 11.48
N PRO A 326 26.42 -27.54 11.35
CA PRO A 326 25.64 -27.24 10.15
C PRO A 326 25.49 -25.74 9.91
N LEU A 327 25.52 -24.91 10.96
CA LEU A 327 25.36 -23.46 10.83
C LEU A 327 26.60 -22.84 10.18
N ARG A 328 27.80 -23.14 10.68
CA ARG A 328 29.08 -22.68 10.08
C ARG A 328 29.24 -23.16 8.64
N ARG A 329 28.83 -24.40 8.35
CA ARG A 329 28.83 -24.92 6.99
C ARG A 329 27.92 -24.08 6.10
N SER A 330 26.70 -23.76 6.52
CA SER A 330 25.80 -22.91 5.74
C SER A 330 26.31 -21.46 5.60
N ILE A 331 26.92 -20.87 6.63
CA ILE A 331 27.54 -19.53 6.54
C ILE A 331 28.61 -19.50 5.45
N SER A 332 29.41 -20.55 5.31
CA SER A 332 30.46 -20.64 4.29
C SER A 332 29.92 -20.54 2.85
N PHE A 333 28.70 -21.04 2.58
CA PHE A 333 28.05 -20.86 1.29
C PHE A 333 27.52 -19.43 1.12
N LEU A 334 26.92 -18.86 2.17
CA LEU A 334 26.35 -17.51 2.15
C LEU A 334 27.41 -16.43 1.93
N VAL A 335 28.58 -16.57 2.56
CA VAL A 335 29.72 -15.67 2.40
C VAL A 335 30.19 -15.63 0.93
N ASP A 336 30.20 -16.78 0.26
CA ASP A 336 30.59 -16.90 -1.15
C ASP A 336 29.43 -16.55 -2.13
N GLY A 337 28.24 -16.22 -1.62
CA GLY A 337 27.04 -16.00 -2.45
C GLY A 337 26.55 -17.26 -3.16
N ALA A 338 26.93 -18.45 -2.67
CA ALA A 338 26.55 -19.73 -3.25
C ALA A 338 25.19 -20.21 -2.71
N PRO A 339 24.38 -20.92 -3.53
CA PRO A 339 23.12 -21.46 -3.09
C PRO A 339 23.32 -22.51 -1.98
N LEU A 340 22.46 -22.46 -0.97
CA LEU A 340 22.49 -23.40 0.15
C LEU A 340 21.90 -24.77 -0.26
N PRO A 341 22.59 -25.88 0.04
CA PRO A 341 22.02 -27.22 -0.15
C PRO A 341 20.95 -27.55 0.90
N ASP A 342 21.17 -27.15 2.15
CA ASP A 342 20.24 -27.24 3.27
C ASP A 342 20.16 -25.88 3.98
N ASN A 343 18.98 -25.46 4.42
CA ASN A 343 18.77 -24.18 5.09
C ASN A 343 18.46 -24.34 6.59
N PRO A 344 19.47 -24.40 7.46
CA PRO A 344 19.28 -24.49 8.91
C PRO A 344 18.83 -23.16 9.54
N PHE A 345 18.82 -22.06 8.79
CA PHE A 345 18.47 -20.73 9.28
C PHE A 345 16.97 -20.40 9.17
N GLU A 346 16.17 -21.33 8.66
CA GLU A 346 14.74 -21.13 8.48
C GLU A 346 14.06 -20.81 9.83
N GLY A 347 13.34 -19.68 9.89
CA GLY A 347 12.64 -19.22 11.09
C GLY A 347 13.49 -18.43 12.08
N MET A 348 14.80 -18.25 11.86
CA MET A 348 15.70 -17.51 12.76
C MET A 348 15.76 -16.00 12.49
N GLN A 349 14.92 -15.45 11.61
CA GLN A 349 14.93 -14.04 11.22
C GLN A 349 14.58 -13.07 12.36
N ASN A 350 13.87 -13.53 13.40
CA ASN A 350 13.48 -12.71 14.55
C ASN A 350 14.56 -12.66 15.65
N CYS A 351 15.57 -13.53 15.57
CA CYS A 351 16.53 -13.70 16.65
C CYS A 351 17.34 -12.42 16.89
N ASP A 352 17.61 -12.10 18.14
CA ASP A 352 18.42 -10.96 18.59
C ASP A 352 19.92 -11.29 18.56
N SER A 353 20.36 -12.05 17.55
CA SER A 353 21.74 -12.49 17.35
C SER A 353 22.12 -12.45 15.86
N ALA A 354 23.38 -12.79 15.55
CA ALA A 354 23.87 -12.87 14.17
C ALA A 354 23.08 -13.88 13.31
N ALA A 355 22.31 -14.78 13.94
CA ALA A 355 21.42 -15.69 13.22
C ALA A 355 20.37 -14.96 12.38
N ALA A 356 19.86 -13.80 12.82
CA ALA A 356 18.90 -13.04 12.01
C ALA A 356 19.50 -12.52 10.70
N LEU A 357 20.78 -12.11 10.72
CA LEU A 357 21.49 -11.69 9.51
C LEU A 357 21.67 -12.85 8.52
N TRP A 358 22.15 -13.99 9.01
CA TRP A 358 22.35 -15.16 8.14
C TRP A 358 21.03 -15.76 7.67
N ALA A 359 19.98 -15.72 8.48
CA ALA A 359 18.62 -16.11 8.10
C ALA A 359 17.99 -15.19 7.06
N LEU A 360 18.34 -13.91 7.07
CA LEU A 360 17.96 -12.96 6.04
C LEU A 360 18.62 -13.31 4.70
N LEU A 361 19.92 -13.60 4.70
CA LEU A 361 20.68 -13.98 3.50
C LEU A 361 20.30 -15.37 2.98
N ALA A 362 19.97 -16.31 3.86
CA ALA A 362 19.55 -17.66 3.51
C ALA A 362 18.10 -17.74 2.99
N ALA A 363 17.31 -16.68 3.14
CA ALA A 363 15.94 -16.66 2.68
C ALA A 363 15.86 -16.65 1.14
N ASP A 364 14.84 -17.32 0.60
CA ASP A 364 14.49 -17.20 -0.81
C ASP A 364 14.06 -15.74 -1.10
N ASP A 365 14.67 -15.13 -2.12
CA ASP A 365 14.36 -13.77 -2.59
C ASP A 365 12.88 -13.58 -2.95
N ARG A 366 12.17 -14.68 -3.23
CA ARG A 366 10.75 -14.67 -3.63
C ARG A 366 9.78 -14.76 -2.46
N ALA A 367 10.26 -15.16 -1.28
CA ALA A 367 9.40 -15.34 -0.12
C ALA A 367 9.28 -14.03 0.67
N PRO A 368 8.06 -13.54 0.99
CA PRO A 368 7.91 -12.39 1.86
C PRO A 368 8.44 -12.71 3.25
N LEU A 369 9.44 -11.95 3.68
CA LEU A 369 10.09 -12.11 4.98
C LEU A 369 9.29 -11.40 6.06
N ALA A 370 8.44 -12.13 6.78
CA ALA A 370 7.72 -11.60 7.93
C ALA A 370 8.60 -11.68 9.20
N PHE A 371 8.63 -10.61 9.99
CA PHE A 371 9.29 -10.54 11.31
C PHE A 371 10.82 -10.64 11.29
N VAL A 372 11.48 -9.77 10.51
CA VAL A 372 12.95 -9.60 10.55
C VAL A 372 13.36 -8.68 11.70
N ASN A 373 14.30 -9.11 12.54
CA ASN A 373 14.95 -8.23 13.52
C ASN A 373 16.06 -7.40 12.84
N GLY A 374 15.66 -6.30 12.20
CA GLY A 374 16.59 -5.43 11.47
C GLY A 374 17.65 -4.75 12.36
N ALA A 375 17.38 -4.58 13.65
CA ALA A 375 18.36 -4.07 14.60
C ALA A 375 19.49 -5.09 14.83
N ALA A 376 19.15 -6.37 15.05
CA ALA A 376 20.14 -7.44 15.18
C ALA A 376 20.94 -7.63 13.88
N VAL A 377 20.28 -7.53 12.72
CA VAL A 377 20.92 -7.57 11.40
C VAL A 377 21.93 -6.42 11.27
N SER A 378 21.53 -5.18 11.56
CA SER A 378 22.40 -4.01 11.46
C SER A 378 23.59 -4.07 12.42
N ARG A 379 23.36 -4.48 13.68
CA ARG A 379 24.45 -4.66 14.66
C ARG A 379 25.46 -5.71 14.18
N SER A 380 24.97 -6.84 13.70
CA SER A 380 25.82 -7.94 13.22
C SER A 380 26.58 -7.55 11.96
N PHE A 381 25.95 -6.80 11.05
CA PHE A 381 26.60 -6.27 9.85
C PHE A 381 27.69 -5.25 10.20
N LEU A 382 27.43 -4.33 11.14
CA LEU A 382 28.41 -3.31 11.55
C LEU A 382 29.64 -3.91 12.25
N ALA A 383 29.49 -5.08 12.88
CA ALA A 383 30.60 -5.82 13.48
C ALA A 383 31.50 -6.52 12.44
N MET A 384 31.09 -6.61 11.17
CA MET A 384 31.87 -7.27 10.13
C MET A 384 33.05 -6.41 9.60
N PRO A 385 34.08 -7.06 9.06
CA PRO A 385 35.17 -6.43 8.30
C PRO A 385 34.68 -5.55 7.16
N ALA A 386 35.50 -4.58 6.75
CA ALA A 386 35.16 -3.68 5.66
C ALA A 386 34.91 -4.43 4.35
N GLU A 387 35.68 -5.48 4.08
CA GLU A 387 35.62 -6.30 2.89
C GLU A 387 34.31 -7.10 2.82
N LEU A 388 33.91 -7.73 3.92
CA LEU A 388 32.62 -8.43 4.01
C LEU A 388 31.44 -7.46 3.95
N ARG A 389 31.55 -6.29 4.59
CA ARG A 389 30.54 -5.24 4.47
C ARG A 389 30.40 -4.75 3.04
N ALA A 390 31.51 -4.66 2.30
CA ALA A 390 31.52 -4.31 0.88
C ALA A 390 30.87 -5.41 0.01
N ALA A 391 31.14 -6.69 0.28
CA ALA A 391 30.61 -7.80 -0.50
C ALA A 391 29.12 -8.07 -0.24
N LEU A 392 28.71 -8.15 1.03
CA LEU A 392 27.36 -8.56 1.43
C LEU A 392 26.39 -7.38 1.59
N GLY A 393 26.90 -6.15 1.76
CA GLY A 393 26.11 -4.95 2.03
C GLY A 393 24.97 -4.70 1.03
N PRO A 394 25.20 -4.76 -0.29
CA PRO A 394 24.13 -4.57 -1.27
C PRO A 394 22.99 -5.57 -1.13
N ASP A 395 23.30 -6.84 -0.89
CA ASP A 395 22.30 -7.91 -0.78
C ASP A 395 21.48 -7.79 0.51
N ILE A 396 22.15 -7.54 1.63
CA ILE A 396 21.51 -7.34 2.94
C ILE A 396 20.56 -6.14 2.88
N ALA A 397 21.01 -5.00 2.36
CA ALA A 397 20.18 -3.81 2.28
C ALA A 397 18.99 -4.01 1.34
N ARG A 398 19.17 -4.69 0.19
CA ARG A 398 18.06 -5.03 -0.71
C ARG A 398 17.01 -5.89 -0.02
N ARG A 399 17.44 -6.90 0.74
CA ARG A 399 16.54 -7.79 1.49
C ARG A 399 15.82 -7.06 2.63
N LEU A 400 16.48 -6.13 3.32
CA LEU A 400 15.85 -5.26 4.33
C LEU A 400 14.82 -4.30 3.71
N LEU A 401 15.10 -3.75 2.52
CA LEU A 401 14.11 -2.97 1.77
C LEU A 401 12.92 -3.83 1.33
N ALA A 402 13.17 -5.08 0.92
CA ALA A 402 12.11 -6.01 0.55
C ALA A 402 11.22 -6.43 1.73
N SER A 403 11.78 -6.49 2.95
CA SER A 403 11.03 -6.75 4.18
C SER A 403 10.30 -5.51 4.74
N GLY A 404 10.52 -4.33 4.13
CA GLY A 404 9.91 -3.06 4.56
C GLY A 404 10.68 -2.33 5.67
N ASP A 405 11.89 -2.75 6.02
CA ASP A 405 12.73 -2.12 7.03
C ASP A 405 13.70 -1.10 6.42
N ALA A 406 13.13 0.01 5.93
CA ALA A 406 13.90 1.07 5.28
C ALA A 406 14.91 1.76 6.22
N ALA A 407 14.62 1.80 7.52
CA ALA A 407 15.50 2.45 8.50
C ALA A 407 16.82 1.67 8.68
N ASN A 408 16.74 0.35 8.87
CA ASN A 408 17.93 -0.49 8.98
C ASN A 408 18.63 -0.67 7.63
N ALA A 409 17.88 -0.72 6.52
CA ALA A 409 18.48 -0.73 5.18
C ALA A 409 19.36 0.51 4.93
N GLU A 410 18.93 1.69 5.39
CA GLU A 410 19.72 2.92 5.29
C GLU A 410 21.01 2.86 6.11
N VAL A 411 20.96 2.30 7.33
CA VAL A 411 22.15 2.10 8.17
C VAL A 411 23.16 1.19 7.45
N VAL A 412 22.70 0.07 6.91
CA VAL A 412 23.54 -0.87 6.14
C VAL A 412 24.11 -0.18 4.89
N ARG A 413 23.29 0.56 4.14
CA ARG A 413 23.71 1.31 2.95
C ARG A 413 24.80 2.33 3.26
N GLN A 414 24.65 3.12 4.33
CA GLN A 414 25.67 4.11 4.74
C GLN A 414 26.97 3.44 5.18
N ALA A 415 26.88 2.33 5.92
CA ALA A 415 28.06 1.59 6.37
C ALA A 415 28.79 0.89 5.22
N PHE A 416 28.06 0.39 4.23
CA PHE A 416 28.56 -0.14 2.97
C PHE A 416 29.24 0.96 2.14
N ALA A 417 28.58 2.10 1.94
CA ALA A 417 29.11 3.23 1.16
C ALA A 417 30.44 3.78 1.74
N ARG A 418 30.65 3.69 3.05
CA ARG A 418 31.93 4.03 3.70
C ARG A 418 33.02 2.96 3.51
N ALA A 419 32.63 1.71 3.31
CA ALA A 419 33.56 0.58 3.15
C ALA A 419 34.05 0.42 1.71
N THR A 420 33.24 0.82 0.73
CA THR A 420 33.60 0.81 -0.69
C THR A 420 34.19 2.14 -1.15
N SER A 421 34.87 2.16 -2.30
CA SER A 421 35.16 3.41 -3.00
C SER A 421 33.86 4.14 -3.37
N GLU A 422 33.91 5.49 -3.44
CA GLU A 422 32.75 6.35 -3.76
C GLU A 422 32.08 6.03 -5.11
N GLU A 423 32.75 5.28 -6.01
CA GLU A 423 32.28 4.99 -7.37
C GLU A 423 31.51 3.66 -7.53
N ASN A 424 31.19 2.93 -6.46
CA ASN A 424 30.49 1.64 -6.61
C ASN A 424 29.02 1.85 -7.05
N PRO A 425 28.60 1.39 -8.26
CA PRO A 425 27.25 1.61 -8.77
C PRO A 425 26.16 0.97 -7.91
N ALA A 426 26.48 -0.07 -7.12
CA ALA A 426 25.52 -0.70 -6.21
C ALA A 426 25.00 0.27 -5.13
N VAL A 427 25.81 1.26 -4.69
CA VAL A 427 25.39 2.29 -3.73
C VAL A 427 24.26 3.14 -4.32
N GLY A 428 24.44 3.60 -5.56
CA GLY A 428 23.46 4.43 -6.28
C GLY A 428 22.18 3.68 -6.61
N LEU A 429 22.28 2.43 -7.07
CA LEU A 429 21.11 1.57 -7.35
C LEU A 429 20.25 1.34 -6.10
N LEU A 430 20.89 1.10 -4.97
CA LEU A 430 20.20 0.90 -3.70
C LEU A 430 19.51 2.17 -3.21
N ALA A 431 20.18 3.32 -3.31
CA ALA A 431 19.59 4.63 -3.02
C ALA A 431 18.40 4.94 -3.94
N ALA A 432 18.49 4.61 -5.23
CA ALA A 432 17.39 4.76 -6.18
C ALA A 432 16.19 3.88 -5.82
N THR A 433 16.44 2.62 -5.45
CA THR A 433 15.39 1.68 -5.02
C THR A 433 14.66 2.18 -3.77
N GLN A 434 15.42 2.69 -2.80
CA GLN A 434 14.87 3.25 -1.56
C GLN A 434 14.01 4.49 -1.84
N ALA A 435 14.45 5.37 -2.74
CA ALA A 435 13.69 6.55 -3.13
C ALA A 435 12.37 6.18 -3.83
N LEU A 436 12.34 5.14 -4.67
CA LEU A 436 11.11 4.61 -5.24
C LEU A 436 10.13 4.08 -4.18
N GLN A 437 10.63 3.32 -3.20
CA GLN A 437 9.80 2.83 -2.10
C GLN A 437 9.26 3.97 -1.21
N ALA A 438 10.02 5.05 -1.08
CA ALA A 438 9.59 6.26 -0.37
C ALA A 438 8.58 7.11 -1.16
N GLY A 439 8.30 6.77 -2.42
CA GLY A 439 7.41 7.53 -3.30
C GLY A 439 8.05 8.81 -3.88
N ASP A 440 9.38 8.89 -3.92
CA ASP A 440 10.13 9.99 -4.56
C ASP A 440 10.85 9.49 -5.83
N PRO A 441 10.14 9.40 -6.96
CA PRO A 441 10.73 8.90 -8.19
C PRO A 441 11.74 9.88 -8.81
N ALA A 442 11.68 11.17 -8.48
CA ALA A 442 12.64 12.17 -8.97
C ALA A 442 14.01 12.00 -8.29
N ALA A 443 14.01 11.79 -6.97
CA ALA A 443 15.24 11.43 -6.25
C ALA A 443 15.79 10.08 -6.70
N ALA A 444 14.91 9.11 -7.01
CA ALA A 444 15.33 7.81 -7.51
C ALA A 444 16.12 7.93 -8.81
N GLU A 445 15.60 8.70 -9.78
CA GLU A 445 16.27 8.95 -11.04
C GLU A 445 17.62 9.66 -10.87
N ALA A 446 17.69 10.64 -9.96
CA ALA A 446 18.92 11.38 -9.68
C ALA A 446 20.01 10.53 -9.04
N ALA A 447 19.63 9.48 -8.29
CA ALA A 447 20.56 8.56 -7.63
C ALA A 447 21.12 7.47 -8.54
N LEU A 448 20.60 7.31 -9.77
CA LEU A 448 21.01 6.23 -10.67
C LEU A 448 22.45 6.45 -11.20
N PRO A 449 23.32 5.44 -11.10
CA PRO A 449 24.68 5.52 -11.64
C PRO A 449 24.68 5.50 -13.17
N GLN A 450 25.45 6.38 -13.81
CA GLN A 450 25.55 6.44 -15.28
C GLN A 450 26.41 5.32 -15.86
N ASP A 451 27.47 4.92 -15.14
CA ASP A 451 28.48 3.97 -15.64
C ASP A 451 28.21 2.50 -15.22
N ALA A 452 26.95 2.15 -14.93
CA ALA A 452 26.60 0.78 -14.57
C ALA A 452 26.80 -0.20 -15.75
N GLN A 453 27.40 -1.36 -15.48
CA GLN A 453 27.70 -2.40 -16.47
C GLN A 453 27.13 -3.77 -16.06
N GLY A 454 26.93 -4.66 -17.03
CA GLY A 454 26.45 -6.03 -16.80
C GLY A 454 25.09 -6.06 -16.09
N GLU A 455 24.98 -6.86 -15.04
CA GLU A 455 23.75 -6.99 -14.23
C GLU A 455 23.30 -5.65 -13.62
N ASN A 456 24.24 -4.81 -13.19
CA ASN A 456 23.92 -3.48 -12.64
C ASN A 456 23.30 -2.56 -13.70
N ALA A 457 23.64 -2.73 -14.98
CA ALA A 457 23.04 -1.94 -16.07
C ALA A 457 21.57 -2.32 -16.28
N LEU A 458 21.24 -3.61 -16.19
CA LEU A 458 19.86 -4.09 -16.24
C LEU A 458 19.06 -3.56 -15.05
N THR A 459 19.57 -3.69 -13.81
CA THR A 459 18.90 -3.15 -12.62
C THR A 459 18.71 -1.64 -12.72
N ARG A 460 19.69 -0.90 -13.25
CA ARG A 460 19.58 0.55 -13.52
C ARG A 460 18.40 0.84 -14.45
N LEU A 461 18.31 0.14 -15.58
CA LEU A 461 17.26 0.36 -16.59
C LEU A 461 15.87 0.04 -16.03
N LEU A 462 15.71 -1.08 -15.33
CA LEU A 462 14.43 -1.45 -14.71
C LEU A 462 13.98 -0.38 -13.69
N THR A 463 14.91 0.10 -12.86
CA THR A 463 14.65 1.15 -11.87
C THR A 463 14.32 2.49 -12.53
N LEU A 464 15.04 2.84 -13.61
CA LEU A 464 14.80 4.06 -14.39
C LEU A 464 13.39 4.07 -15.00
N VAL A 465 12.99 2.97 -15.62
CA VAL A 465 11.67 2.86 -16.26
C VAL A 465 10.56 2.99 -15.21
N GLU A 466 10.67 2.32 -14.07
CA GLU A 466 9.68 2.44 -12.99
C GLU A 466 9.63 3.88 -12.44
N ALA A 467 10.78 4.54 -12.24
CA ALA A 467 10.83 5.94 -11.82
C ALA A 467 10.14 6.87 -12.83
N ARG A 468 10.37 6.65 -14.13
CA ARG A 468 9.76 7.44 -15.21
C ARG A 468 8.28 7.17 -15.37
N PHE A 469 7.84 5.93 -15.15
CA PHE A 469 6.45 5.53 -15.13
C PHE A 469 5.65 6.27 -14.06
N GLN A 470 6.18 6.33 -12.82
CA GLN A 470 5.54 7.08 -11.72
C GLN A 470 5.51 8.60 -11.98
N GLN A 471 6.51 9.13 -12.69
CA GLN A 471 6.57 10.55 -13.06
C GLN A 471 5.78 10.91 -14.33
N ARG A 472 5.25 9.93 -15.08
CA ARG A 472 4.67 10.13 -16.43
C ARG A 472 5.63 10.82 -17.41
N LYS A 473 6.91 10.54 -17.29
CA LYS A 473 7.98 11.18 -18.07
C LYS A 473 8.48 10.24 -19.16
N ALA A 474 8.72 10.77 -20.35
CA ALA A 474 9.21 9.98 -21.49
C ALA A 474 10.54 9.28 -21.18
N VAL A 475 10.74 8.11 -21.78
CA VAL A 475 11.99 7.33 -21.72
C VAL A 475 12.80 7.62 -22.99
N ASP A 476 14.13 7.68 -22.89
CA ASP A 476 15.01 7.87 -24.06
C ASP A 476 14.98 6.62 -24.93
N GLY A 477 14.94 6.79 -26.25
CA GLY A 477 14.98 5.68 -27.21
C GLY A 477 16.21 4.79 -27.04
N LYS A 478 17.35 5.34 -26.60
CA LYS A 478 18.56 4.53 -26.32
C LYS A 478 18.37 3.56 -25.15
N ASP A 479 17.66 3.98 -24.10
CA ASP A 479 17.39 3.13 -22.95
C ASP A 479 16.37 2.03 -23.33
N LEU A 480 15.43 2.33 -24.22
CA LEU A 480 14.49 1.33 -24.77
C LEU A 480 15.23 0.28 -25.62
N GLU A 481 16.10 0.69 -26.55
CA GLU A 481 16.92 -0.23 -27.36
C GLU A 481 17.81 -1.12 -26.47
N ALA A 482 18.38 -0.56 -25.41
CA ALA A 482 19.18 -1.33 -24.45
C ALA A 482 18.33 -2.37 -23.70
N LEU A 483 17.10 -2.02 -23.30
CA LEU A 483 16.18 -2.93 -22.64
C LEU A 483 15.72 -4.06 -23.57
N GLU A 484 15.46 -3.76 -24.84
CA GLU A 484 15.15 -4.77 -25.87
C GLU A 484 16.32 -5.74 -26.08
N ALA A 485 17.55 -5.23 -26.09
CA ALA A 485 18.74 -6.08 -26.17
C ALA A 485 18.86 -7.03 -24.98
N PHE A 486 18.60 -6.54 -23.75
CA PHE A 486 18.57 -7.40 -22.56
C PHE A 486 17.46 -8.45 -22.60
N ALA A 487 16.28 -8.08 -23.10
CA ALA A 487 15.17 -9.03 -23.28
C ALA A 487 15.50 -10.11 -24.30
N PHE A 488 16.20 -9.77 -25.38
CA PHE A 488 16.68 -10.74 -26.36
C PHE A 488 17.72 -11.70 -25.76
N GLU A 489 18.67 -11.19 -24.97
CA GLU A 489 19.72 -12.00 -24.34
C GLU A 489 19.17 -13.01 -23.31
N HIS A 490 18.20 -12.60 -22.49
CA HIS A 490 17.64 -13.44 -21.43
C HIS A 490 16.57 -14.42 -21.92
N GLY A 491 16.05 -14.25 -23.14
CA GLY A 491 15.05 -15.13 -23.75
C GLY A 491 13.80 -15.33 -22.88
N ASP A 492 13.35 -16.59 -22.75
CA ASP A 492 12.22 -16.98 -21.90
C ASP A 492 12.66 -17.34 -20.46
N GLY A 493 13.72 -16.70 -19.96
CA GLY A 493 14.26 -16.92 -18.62
C GLY A 493 13.36 -16.42 -17.47
N PRO A 494 13.77 -16.62 -16.21
CA PRO A 494 13.00 -16.20 -15.04
C PRO A 494 12.80 -14.68 -14.92
N LEU A 495 13.63 -13.88 -15.57
CA LEU A 495 13.53 -12.41 -15.59
C LEU A 495 12.57 -11.88 -16.66
N ARG A 496 12.05 -12.75 -17.54
CA ARG A 496 11.22 -12.33 -18.68
C ARG A 496 9.98 -11.52 -18.29
N PRO A 497 9.18 -11.89 -17.26
CA PRO A 497 8.01 -11.10 -16.88
C PRO A 497 8.35 -9.68 -16.39
N GLN A 498 9.50 -9.51 -15.71
CA GLN A 498 9.95 -8.20 -15.25
C GLN A 498 10.41 -7.34 -16.42
N LEU A 499 11.09 -7.94 -17.40
CA LEU A 499 11.52 -7.28 -18.63
C LEU A 499 10.33 -6.89 -19.51
N ASP A 500 9.34 -7.77 -19.70
CA ASP A 500 8.13 -7.48 -20.49
C ASP A 500 7.34 -6.32 -19.86
N ARG A 501 7.25 -6.28 -18.53
CA ARG A 501 6.66 -5.13 -17.81
C ARG A 501 7.41 -3.84 -18.10
N ALA A 502 8.74 -3.84 -17.95
CA ALA A 502 9.54 -2.65 -18.21
C ALA A 502 9.46 -2.21 -19.68
N LEU A 503 9.46 -3.14 -20.63
CA LEU A 503 9.30 -2.85 -22.05
C LEU A 503 7.93 -2.25 -22.36
N ALA A 504 6.85 -2.79 -21.80
CA ALA A 504 5.51 -2.24 -21.99
C ALA A 504 5.41 -0.79 -21.49
N HIS A 505 5.95 -0.51 -20.30
CA HIS A 505 5.98 0.84 -19.74
C HIS A 505 6.90 1.78 -20.54
N ALA A 506 8.11 1.33 -20.91
CA ALA A 506 9.07 2.14 -21.66
C ALA A 506 8.55 2.47 -23.07
N ALA A 507 7.97 1.49 -23.78
CA ALA A 507 7.38 1.70 -25.11
C ALA A 507 6.20 2.68 -25.06
N ALA A 508 5.31 2.55 -24.07
CA ALA A 508 4.18 3.47 -23.89
C ALA A 508 4.66 4.91 -23.59
N LEU A 509 5.65 5.08 -22.71
CA LEU A 509 6.26 6.38 -22.40
C LEU A 509 7.07 6.95 -23.57
N GLY A 510 7.62 6.10 -24.43
CA GLY A 510 8.26 6.47 -25.70
C GLY A 510 7.27 6.81 -26.81
N GLY A 511 5.98 6.51 -26.63
CA GLY A 511 4.90 6.79 -27.59
C GLY A 511 4.60 5.64 -28.57
N ASP A 512 5.29 4.51 -28.48
CA ASP A 512 4.97 3.30 -29.25
C ASP A 512 3.98 2.41 -28.49
N TYR A 513 2.70 2.78 -28.60
CA TYR A 513 1.62 2.04 -27.97
C TYR A 513 1.36 0.68 -28.62
N ALA A 514 1.73 0.49 -29.88
CA ALA A 514 1.55 -0.80 -30.56
C ALA A 514 2.50 -1.85 -29.96
N ALA A 515 3.77 -1.48 -29.78
CA ALA A 515 4.73 -2.33 -29.07
C ALA A 515 4.31 -2.53 -27.60
N ALA A 516 3.86 -1.46 -26.92
CA ALA A 516 3.44 -1.54 -25.52
C ALA A 516 2.30 -2.56 -25.28
N PHE A 517 1.24 -2.55 -26.10
CA PHE A 517 0.18 -3.55 -26.03
C PHE A 517 0.68 -4.95 -26.42
N GLY A 518 1.63 -5.04 -27.35
CA GLY A 518 2.30 -6.30 -27.71
C GLY A 518 3.03 -6.94 -26.53
N HIS A 519 3.77 -6.15 -25.75
CA HIS A 519 4.49 -6.61 -24.55
C HIS A 519 3.55 -6.92 -23.38
N ALA A 520 2.44 -6.20 -23.23
CA ALA A 520 1.42 -6.52 -22.23
C ALA A 520 0.77 -7.90 -22.50
N GLY A 521 0.63 -8.28 -23.77
CA GLY A 521 0.15 -9.59 -24.17
C GLY A 521 -1.25 -9.90 -23.62
N GLN A 522 -1.35 -10.86 -22.70
CA GLN A 522 -2.60 -11.25 -22.03
C GLN A 522 -2.66 -10.80 -20.56
N ASP A 523 -1.66 -10.07 -20.07
CA ASP A 523 -1.66 -9.55 -18.70
C ASP A 523 -2.54 -8.31 -18.61
N LEU A 524 -3.73 -8.49 -18.03
CA LEU A 524 -4.72 -7.43 -17.82
C LEU A 524 -4.21 -6.29 -16.94
N ALA A 525 -3.26 -6.55 -16.02
CA ALA A 525 -2.70 -5.51 -15.17
C ALA A 525 -1.79 -4.58 -15.98
N LEU A 526 -0.92 -5.15 -16.82
CA LEU A 526 -0.06 -4.40 -17.74
C LEU A 526 -0.87 -3.66 -18.79
N GLU A 527 -1.88 -4.31 -19.38
CA GLU A 527 -2.77 -3.68 -20.36
C GLU A 527 -3.45 -2.43 -19.78
N ARG A 528 -3.94 -2.53 -18.54
CA ARG A 528 -4.51 -1.39 -17.82
C ARG A 528 -3.51 -0.25 -17.63
N ASP A 529 -2.25 -0.56 -17.32
CA ASP A 529 -1.22 0.46 -17.14
C ASP A 529 -0.89 1.18 -18.45
N VAL A 530 -0.87 0.45 -19.58
CA VAL A 530 -0.70 1.03 -20.91
C VAL A 530 -1.89 1.91 -21.29
N TRP A 531 -3.13 1.49 -21.02
CA TRP A 531 -4.32 2.31 -21.22
C TRP A 531 -4.30 3.60 -20.40
N MET A 532 -3.84 3.52 -19.16
CA MET A 532 -3.67 4.66 -18.28
C MET A 532 -2.63 5.66 -18.84
N LEU A 533 -1.49 5.17 -19.33
CA LEU A 533 -0.47 6.00 -19.98
C LEU A 533 -0.99 6.63 -21.27
N LEU A 534 -1.74 5.87 -22.08
CA LEU A 534 -2.35 6.37 -23.32
C LEU A 534 -3.34 7.50 -23.02
N ALA A 535 -4.17 7.33 -22.00
CA ALA A 535 -5.14 8.34 -21.57
C ALA A 535 -4.44 9.63 -21.12
N GLU A 536 -3.36 9.54 -20.34
CA GLU A 536 -2.71 10.70 -19.71
C GLU A 536 -1.66 11.38 -20.58
N THR A 537 -0.85 10.61 -21.30
CA THR A 537 0.35 11.11 -22.01
C THR A 537 0.32 10.87 -23.52
N GLY A 538 -0.53 9.97 -24.00
CA GLY A 538 -0.55 9.60 -25.41
C GLY A 538 -0.92 10.75 -26.33
N THR A 539 -0.34 10.79 -27.53
CA THR A 539 -0.74 11.74 -28.57
C THR A 539 -2.11 11.38 -29.16
N GLU A 540 -2.68 12.26 -29.99
CA GLU A 540 -4.01 12.04 -30.57
C GLU A 540 -4.06 10.83 -31.51
N THR A 541 -3.04 10.64 -32.36
CA THR A 541 -2.97 9.52 -33.31
C THR A 541 -3.10 8.13 -32.64
N PRO A 542 -2.28 7.74 -31.65
CA PRO A 542 -2.44 6.46 -30.97
C PRO A 542 -3.76 6.39 -30.19
N LEU A 543 -4.22 7.49 -29.59
CA LEU A 543 -5.53 7.52 -28.93
C LEU A 543 -6.64 7.11 -29.89
N LEU A 544 -6.70 7.72 -31.07
CA LEU A 544 -7.71 7.38 -32.08
C LEU A 544 -7.53 5.95 -32.61
N THR A 545 -6.30 5.52 -32.83
CA THR A 545 -5.99 4.19 -33.38
C THR A 545 -6.46 3.07 -32.46
N PHE A 546 -6.24 3.20 -31.15
CA PHE A 546 -6.58 2.14 -30.19
C PHE A 546 -7.95 2.33 -29.55
N ALA A 547 -8.38 3.56 -29.27
CA ALA A 547 -9.61 3.80 -28.52
C ALA A 547 -10.87 3.69 -29.39
N VAL A 548 -10.79 3.98 -30.69
CA VAL A 548 -11.94 3.91 -31.59
C VAL A 548 -12.10 2.47 -32.08
N GLY A 549 -13.25 1.86 -31.78
CA GLY A 549 -13.57 0.49 -32.22
C GLY A 549 -13.09 -0.61 -31.27
N LEU A 550 -12.63 -0.27 -30.06
CA LEU A 550 -12.30 -1.26 -29.03
C LEU A 550 -13.55 -2.06 -28.62
N ASP A 551 -13.38 -3.35 -28.34
CA ASP A 551 -14.48 -4.23 -27.94
C ASP A 551 -15.16 -3.74 -26.66
N ALA A 552 -16.49 -3.85 -26.60
CA ALA A 552 -17.27 -3.37 -25.45
C ALA A 552 -16.91 -4.10 -24.14
N THR A 553 -16.54 -5.37 -24.22
CA THR A 553 -16.11 -6.18 -23.06
C THR A 553 -14.77 -5.71 -22.50
N GLN A 554 -13.79 -5.43 -23.37
CA GLN A 554 -12.48 -4.91 -22.98
C GLN A 554 -12.61 -3.52 -22.37
N ARG A 555 -13.41 -2.63 -22.98
CA ARG A 555 -13.70 -1.32 -22.40
C ARG A 555 -14.34 -1.40 -21.03
N ALA A 556 -15.33 -2.27 -20.85
CA ALA A 556 -16.01 -2.44 -19.57
C ALA A 556 -15.07 -2.98 -18.46
N ALA A 557 -14.02 -3.72 -18.84
CA ALA A 557 -13.02 -4.22 -17.89
C ALA A 557 -12.08 -3.12 -17.35
N LEU A 558 -11.94 -1.99 -18.05
CA LEU A 558 -11.10 -0.88 -17.61
C LEU A 558 -11.75 -0.09 -16.45
N PRO A 559 -10.95 0.45 -15.51
CA PRO A 559 -11.45 1.38 -14.48
C PRO A 559 -12.19 2.59 -15.04
N SER A 560 -13.22 3.06 -14.34
CA SER A 560 -14.01 4.25 -14.73
C SER A 560 -13.17 5.51 -14.88
N SER A 561 -12.13 5.70 -14.06
CA SER A 561 -11.21 6.84 -14.16
C SER A 561 -10.45 6.89 -15.48
N ILE A 562 -10.02 5.74 -16.01
CA ILE A 562 -9.31 5.66 -17.30
C ILE A 562 -10.31 5.90 -18.43
N ARG A 563 -11.49 5.29 -18.34
CA ARG A 563 -12.56 5.48 -19.33
C ARG A 563 -13.00 6.94 -19.45
N GLY A 564 -13.21 7.61 -18.31
CA GLY A 564 -13.58 9.02 -18.24
C GLY A 564 -12.56 9.93 -18.92
N LYS A 565 -11.26 9.74 -18.63
CA LYS A 565 -10.17 10.50 -19.29
C LYS A 565 -10.12 10.27 -20.79
N ILE A 566 -10.30 9.03 -21.27
CA ILE A 566 -10.33 8.75 -22.71
C ILE A 566 -11.55 9.40 -23.36
N ALA A 567 -12.73 9.33 -22.72
CA ALA A 567 -13.95 9.94 -23.21
C ALA A 567 -13.83 11.47 -23.31
N GLU A 568 -13.24 12.12 -22.30
CA GLU A 568 -12.96 13.56 -22.30
C GLU A 568 -12.04 13.95 -23.47
N ARG A 569 -10.97 13.18 -23.70
CA ARG A 569 -10.05 13.44 -24.80
C ARG A 569 -10.66 13.22 -26.18
N LEU A 570 -11.50 12.18 -26.33
CA LEU A 570 -12.25 11.96 -27.57
C LEU A 570 -13.28 13.07 -27.82
N LEU A 571 -13.91 13.59 -26.77
CA LEU A 571 -14.80 14.75 -26.86
C LEU A 571 -14.03 16.00 -27.31
N ALA A 572 -12.85 16.25 -26.73
CA ALA A 572 -11.97 17.36 -27.11
C ALA A 572 -11.46 17.24 -28.56
N ALA A 573 -11.26 16.02 -29.05
CA ALA A 573 -10.94 15.72 -30.45
C ALA A 573 -12.16 15.85 -31.40
N GLY A 574 -13.35 16.18 -30.89
CA GLY A 574 -14.56 16.35 -31.70
C GLY A 574 -15.24 15.04 -32.12
N LEU A 575 -15.01 13.94 -31.39
CA LEU A 575 -15.59 12.62 -31.65
C LEU A 575 -16.60 12.19 -30.54
N PRO A 576 -17.72 12.91 -30.37
CA PRO A 576 -18.66 12.68 -29.28
C PRO A 576 -19.40 11.34 -29.37
N ASN A 577 -19.61 10.81 -30.59
CA ASN A 577 -20.19 9.47 -30.77
C ASN A 577 -19.27 8.38 -30.22
N ALA A 578 -17.97 8.44 -30.53
CA ALA A 578 -16.99 7.50 -29.99
C ALA A 578 -16.86 7.66 -28.47
N ALA A 579 -16.83 8.90 -27.96
CA ALA A 579 -16.75 9.20 -26.53
C ALA A 579 -17.94 8.59 -25.74
N THR A 580 -19.14 8.55 -26.33
CA THR A 580 -20.34 7.97 -25.69
C THR A 580 -20.13 6.51 -25.33
N GLU A 581 -19.43 5.76 -26.17
CA GLU A 581 -19.23 4.33 -25.94
C GLU A 581 -18.20 4.05 -24.82
N TRP A 582 -17.44 5.06 -24.39
CA TRP A 582 -16.49 4.95 -23.29
C TRP A 582 -17.12 5.27 -21.93
N VAL A 583 -18.28 5.91 -21.89
CA VAL A 583 -18.96 6.30 -20.65
C VAL A 583 -20.13 5.37 -20.35
N GLN A 584 -20.25 4.91 -19.11
CA GLN A 584 -21.37 4.10 -18.63
C GLN A 584 -22.32 4.91 -17.74
N SER A 585 -23.58 4.50 -17.68
CA SER A 585 -24.64 5.23 -16.96
C SER A 585 -24.46 5.31 -15.44
N ASP A 586 -23.59 4.46 -14.88
CA ASP A 586 -23.29 4.37 -13.45
C ASP A 586 -21.90 4.95 -13.12
N ASP A 587 -21.19 5.52 -14.11
CA ASP A 587 -19.89 6.15 -13.85
C ASP A 587 -20.08 7.41 -12.97
N PRO A 588 -19.19 7.65 -11.99
CA PRO A 588 -19.28 8.80 -11.08
C PRO A 588 -19.18 10.14 -11.82
N ASP A 589 -18.54 10.18 -12.99
CA ASP A 589 -18.31 11.37 -13.81
C ASP A 589 -19.50 11.68 -14.73
N SER A 590 -20.69 11.81 -14.14
CA SER A 590 -21.93 12.12 -14.88
C SER A 590 -21.92 13.50 -15.57
N ASP A 591 -20.98 14.38 -15.21
CA ASP A 591 -20.68 15.65 -15.91
C ASP A 591 -20.14 15.40 -17.33
N ILE A 592 -19.16 14.52 -17.48
CA ILE A 592 -18.56 14.16 -18.78
C ILE A 592 -19.62 13.48 -19.66
N ALA A 593 -20.43 12.59 -19.09
CA ALA A 593 -21.54 11.96 -19.78
C ALA A 593 -22.53 12.99 -20.36
N ALA A 594 -22.87 14.01 -19.56
CA ALA A 594 -23.76 15.08 -19.99
C ALA A 594 -23.14 15.95 -21.09
N ARG A 595 -21.85 16.31 -20.98
CA ARG A 595 -21.12 17.06 -22.03
C ARG A 595 -21.11 16.30 -23.35
N ILE A 596 -20.88 14.99 -23.31
CA ILE A 596 -20.91 14.13 -24.50
C ILE A 596 -22.32 14.09 -25.10
N ALA A 597 -23.35 13.91 -24.27
CA ALA A 597 -24.75 13.91 -24.73
C ALA A 597 -25.12 15.23 -25.42
N LEU A 598 -24.69 16.37 -24.86
CA LEU A 598 -24.90 17.69 -25.48
C LEU A 598 -24.19 17.83 -26.82
N ALA A 599 -22.94 17.37 -26.92
CA ALA A 599 -22.19 17.40 -28.18
C ALA A 599 -22.82 16.52 -29.27
N ASN A 600 -23.54 15.46 -28.90
CA ASN A 600 -24.34 14.64 -29.81
C ASN A 600 -25.76 15.18 -30.07
N GLY A 601 -26.14 16.31 -29.46
CA GLY A 601 -27.46 16.91 -29.59
C GLY A 601 -28.57 16.26 -28.73
N ASP A 602 -28.23 15.36 -27.81
CA ASP A 602 -29.18 14.78 -26.85
C ASP A 602 -29.28 15.63 -25.57
N SER A 603 -29.92 16.79 -25.70
CA SER A 603 -30.13 17.72 -24.59
C SER A 603 -31.01 17.15 -23.47
N ARG A 604 -31.98 16.28 -23.81
CA ARG A 604 -32.83 15.60 -22.82
C ARG A 604 -32.06 14.54 -22.03
N GLY A 605 -31.18 13.78 -22.69
CA GLY A 605 -30.25 12.86 -22.05
C GLY A 605 -29.36 13.57 -21.05
N ALA A 606 -28.73 14.67 -21.46
CA ALA A 606 -27.89 15.50 -20.60
C ALA A 606 -28.64 16.00 -19.36
N LEU A 607 -29.86 16.55 -19.52
CA LEU A 607 -30.65 17.02 -18.37
C LEU A 607 -31.00 15.90 -17.38
N ARG A 608 -31.31 14.69 -17.86
CA ARG A 608 -31.55 13.53 -16.99
C ARG A 608 -30.30 13.16 -16.19
N MET A 609 -29.12 13.21 -16.79
CA MET A 609 -27.86 12.94 -16.10
C MET A 609 -27.56 14.02 -15.05
N LEU A 610 -27.64 15.30 -15.44
CA LEU A 610 -27.36 16.45 -14.57
C LEU A 610 -28.34 16.56 -13.40
N SER A 611 -29.61 16.21 -13.59
CA SER A 611 -30.61 16.26 -12.50
C SER A 611 -30.27 15.40 -11.27
N ARG A 612 -29.41 14.38 -11.43
CA ARG A 612 -28.94 13.54 -10.31
C ARG A 612 -27.90 14.22 -9.44
N LEU A 613 -27.22 15.22 -9.98
CA LEU A 613 -26.09 15.92 -9.36
C LEU A 613 -26.51 17.23 -8.66
N VAL A 614 -27.76 17.69 -8.84
CA VAL A 614 -28.25 18.93 -8.21
C VAL A 614 -28.23 18.77 -6.68
N PRO A 615 -27.63 19.71 -5.92
CA PRO A 615 -27.26 21.08 -6.30
C PRO A 615 -25.81 21.32 -6.75
N GLU A 616 -24.94 20.29 -6.79
CA GLU A 616 -23.50 20.42 -7.04
C GLU A 616 -23.11 20.51 -8.53
N VAL A 617 -24.09 20.73 -9.42
CA VAL A 617 -23.86 20.82 -10.88
C VAL A 617 -23.25 22.15 -11.28
N ASP A 618 -22.33 22.11 -12.25
CA ASP A 618 -21.85 23.29 -12.97
C ASP A 618 -23.04 24.05 -13.62
N PRO A 619 -23.37 25.27 -13.14
CA PRO A 619 -24.54 26.01 -13.62
C PRO A 619 -24.44 26.36 -15.11
N ASP A 620 -23.23 26.52 -15.65
CA ASP A 620 -23.02 26.83 -17.06
C ASP A 620 -23.39 25.63 -17.95
N LEU A 621 -23.02 24.41 -17.52
CA LEU A 621 -23.37 23.19 -18.22
C LEU A 621 -24.89 22.93 -18.17
N LEU A 622 -25.51 23.11 -17.00
CA LEU A 622 -26.95 22.95 -16.83
C LEU A 622 -27.73 23.94 -17.69
N ALA A 623 -27.32 25.20 -17.70
CA ALA A 623 -27.95 26.21 -18.54
C ALA A 623 -27.74 25.95 -20.03
N THR A 624 -26.55 25.49 -20.44
CA THR A 624 -26.28 25.06 -21.83
C THR A 624 -27.21 23.93 -22.26
N ALA A 625 -27.49 22.97 -21.37
CA ALA A 625 -28.43 21.88 -21.64
C ALA A 625 -29.88 22.35 -21.80
N TYR A 626 -30.32 23.32 -20.98
CA TYR A 626 -31.64 23.94 -21.14
C TYR A 626 -31.75 24.79 -22.41
N ILE A 627 -30.70 25.53 -22.77
CA ILE A 627 -30.64 26.30 -24.03
C ILE A 627 -30.75 25.36 -25.23
N ALA A 628 -30.01 24.25 -25.24
CA ALA A 628 -30.08 23.24 -26.29
C ALA A 628 -31.46 22.55 -26.39
N SER A 629 -32.25 22.58 -25.31
CA SER A 629 -33.64 22.10 -25.28
C SER A 629 -34.67 23.18 -25.67
N GLY A 630 -34.26 24.44 -25.80
CA GLY A 630 -35.14 25.60 -26.02
C GLY A 630 -35.84 26.12 -24.76
N GLU A 631 -35.44 25.66 -23.56
CA GLU A 631 -36.04 26.04 -22.27
C GLU A 631 -35.32 27.25 -21.66
N PHE A 632 -35.41 28.41 -22.31
CA PHE A 632 -34.66 29.62 -21.91
C PHE A 632 -35.00 30.11 -20.49
N GLY A 633 -36.25 29.96 -20.03
CA GLY A 633 -36.64 30.33 -18.67
C GLY A 633 -35.99 29.45 -17.59
N ALA A 634 -35.85 28.14 -17.86
CA ALA A 634 -35.16 27.23 -16.95
C ALA A 634 -33.65 27.50 -16.94
N ALA A 635 -33.06 27.77 -18.11
CA ALA A 635 -31.66 28.20 -18.23
C ALA A 635 -31.40 29.50 -17.45
N ALA A 636 -32.29 30.48 -17.56
CA ALA A 636 -32.18 31.73 -16.82
C ALA A 636 -32.27 31.52 -15.30
N ASN A 637 -33.16 30.63 -14.85
CA ASN A 637 -33.25 30.30 -13.43
C ASN A 637 -31.95 29.64 -12.91
N ALA A 638 -31.32 28.76 -13.69
CA ALA A 638 -30.03 28.15 -13.34
C ALA A 638 -28.92 29.19 -13.15
N TYR A 639 -28.79 30.15 -14.08
CA TYR A 639 -27.83 31.26 -13.93
C TYR A 639 -28.17 32.18 -12.75
N ARG A 640 -29.46 32.43 -12.50
CA ARG A 640 -29.92 33.24 -11.37
C ARG A 640 -29.56 32.59 -10.04
N THR A 641 -29.74 31.28 -9.91
CA THR A 641 -29.31 30.52 -8.71
C THR A 641 -27.79 30.53 -8.53
N ALA A 642 -27.03 30.62 -9.62
CA ALA A 642 -25.57 30.77 -9.61
C ALA A 642 -25.09 32.22 -9.35
N GLY A 643 -25.99 33.19 -9.23
CA GLY A 643 -25.66 34.61 -9.03
C GLY A 643 -25.33 35.39 -10.30
N ASN A 644 -25.42 34.78 -11.48
CA ASN A 644 -25.18 35.44 -12.77
C ASN A 644 -26.47 36.06 -13.33
N VAL A 645 -26.84 37.23 -12.77
CA VAL A 645 -28.10 37.92 -13.11
C VAL A 645 -28.09 38.46 -14.55
N ALA A 646 -26.92 38.87 -15.07
CA ALA A 646 -26.78 39.40 -16.42
C ALA A 646 -27.09 38.34 -17.49
N GLN A 647 -26.52 37.13 -17.37
CA GLN A 647 -26.83 36.03 -18.29
C GLN A 647 -28.26 35.52 -18.15
N ALA A 648 -28.79 35.49 -16.91
CA ALA A 648 -30.19 35.16 -16.68
C ALA A 648 -31.15 36.13 -17.40
N ALA A 649 -30.91 37.44 -17.30
CA ALA A 649 -31.72 38.45 -17.99
C ALA A 649 -31.64 38.32 -19.52
N ARG A 650 -30.45 38.03 -20.07
CA ARG A 650 -30.27 37.78 -21.50
C ARG A 650 -31.12 36.59 -21.98
N LEU A 651 -31.13 35.50 -21.23
CA LEU A 651 -31.88 34.29 -21.59
C LEU A 651 -33.40 34.46 -21.43
N GLU A 652 -33.87 35.18 -20.40
CA GLU A 652 -35.28 35.55 -20.28
C GLU A 652 -35.76 36.33 -21.50
N ARG A 653 -34.96 37.27 -22.01
CA ARG A 653 -35.25 38.01 -23.24
C ARG A 653 -35.35 37.09 -24.46
N TRP A 654 -34.42 36.13 -24.61
CA TRP A 654 -34.49 35.12 -25.68
C TRP A 654 -35.73 34.23 -25.54
N GLY A 655 -36.19 33.99 -24.32
CA GLY A 655 -37.45 33.30 -24.02
C GLY A 655 -38.72 34.14 -24.21
N GLY A 656 -38.61 35.42 -24.61
CA GLY A 656 -39.73 36.33 -24.84
C GLY A 656 -40.16 37.16 -23.63
N ASN A 657 -39.43 37.09 -22.52
CA ASN A 657 -39.65 37.91 -21.32
C ASN A 657 -38.77 39.17 -21.36
N TRP A 658 -39.24 40.18 -22.11
CA TRP A 658 -38.51 41.43 -22.34
C TRP A 658 -38.45 42.35 -21.12
N ALA A 659 -39.35 42.16 -20.14
CA ALA A 659 -39.43 42.95 -18.90
C ALA A 659 -38.53 42.40 -17.77
N ALA A 660 -37.65 41.44 -18.08
CA ALA A 660 -36.76 40.85 -17.08
C ALA A 660 -35.73 41.87 -16.58
N PRO A 661 -35.58 42.06 -15.25
CA PRO A 661 -34.68 43.04 -14.69
C PRO A 661 -33.22 42.69 -15.02
N SER A 662 -32.48 43.66 -15.55
CA SER A 662 -31.13 43.50 -16.11
C SER A 662 -30.02 43.26 -15.08
N GLY A 663 -30.35 43.18 -13.79
CA GLY A 663 -29.36 43.17 -12.70
C GLY A 663 -28.73 44.56 -12.45
N PRO A 664 -28.02 44.73 -11.33
CA PRO A 664 -27.51 46.03 -10.88
C PRO A 664 -26.32 46.59 -11.68
N GLU A 665 -25.68 45.80 -12.54
CA GLU A 665 -24.48 46.18 -13.32
C GLU A 665 -24.77 46.47 -14.80
N ALA A 666 -26.01 46.34 -15.25
CA ALA A 666 -26.36 46.56 -16.65
C ALA A 666 -26.72 48.04 -16.90
N GLU A 667 -25.77 48.81 -17.44
CA GLU A 667 -26.03 50.15 -17.99
C GLU A 667 -27.12 50.13 -19.09
N ASP A 668 -27.37 48.97 -19.70
CA ASP A 668 -28.38 48.72 -20.75
C ASP A 668 -29.83 48.57 -20.25
N ALA A 669 -30.09 48.71 -18.95
CA ALA A 669 -31.42 48.44 -18.38
C ALA A 669 -32.54 49.32 -18.98
N ASP A 670 -32.22 50.56 -19.35
CA ASP A 670 -33.17 51.57 -19.84
C ASP A 670 -33.69 51.27 -21.26
N VAL A 671 -32.83 50.70 -22.11
CA VAL A 671 -33.14 50.46 -23.54
C VAL A 671 -34.09 49.28 -23.72
N TRP A 672 -33.91 48.22 -22.93
CA TRP A 672 -34.74 47.01 -23.02
C TRP A 672 -36.12 47.20 -22.40
N GLU A 673 -36.24 47.95 -21.30
CA GLU A 673 -37.52 48.28 -20.66
C GLU A 673 -38.41 49.09 -21.60
N THR A 674 -37.83 50.10 -22.27
CA THR A 674 -38.53 50.92 -23.26
C THR A 674 -39.10 50.07 -24.43
N VAL A 675 -38.34 49.09 -24.92
CA VAL A 675 -38.79 48.18 -25.99
C VAL A 675 -39.86 47.20 -25.48
N ALA A 676 -39.73 46.70 -24.24
CA ALA A 676 -40.68 45.79 -23.62
C ALA A 676 -42.07 46.42 -23.45
N ASP A 677 -42.13 47.70 -23.10
CA ASP A 677 -43.38 48.47 -22.98
C ASP A 677 -44.14 48.54 -24.30
N TYR A 678 -43.44 48.73 -25.43
CA TYR A 678 -44.08 48.71 -26.75
C TYR A 678 -44.53 47.31 -27.16
N ALA A 679 -43.75 46.27 -26.85
CA ALA A 679 -44.09 44.89 -27.16
C ALA A 679 -45.31 44.36 -26.37
N THR A 680 -45.56 44.91 -25.19
CA THR A 680 -46.67 44.52 -24.30
C THR A 680 -47.85 45.49 -24.30
N SER A 681 -47.76 46.57 -25.08
CA SER A 681 -48.81 47.60 -25.17
C SER A 681 -50.17 47.02 -25.59
N LYS A 682 -51.22 47.38 -24.84
CA LYS A 682 -52.59 46.90 -25.07
C LYS A 682 -53.18 47.47 -26.37
N PRO A 683 -54.07 46.73 -27.06
CA PRO A 683 -54.78 47.24 -28.22
C PRO A 683 -55.64 48.47 -27.89
N ASP A 684 -55.74 49.40 -28.84
CA ASP A 684 -56.49 50.67 -28.72
C ASP A 684 -57.93 50.46 -28.25
N ASP A 685 -58.41 51.34 -27.36
CA ASP A 685 -59.80 51.37 -26.93
C ASP A 685 -60.73 51.74 -28.12
N PRO A 686 -61.71 50.89 -28.48
CA PRO A 686 -62.62 51.16 -29.59
C PRO A 686 -63.49 52.41 -29.41
N ALA A 687 -63.54 53.01 -28.21
CA ALA A 687 -64.25 54.26 -27.94
C ALA A 687 -63.52 55.53 -28.41
N THR A 688 -62.27 55.42 -28.89
CA THR A 688 -61.42 56.57 -29.24
C THR A 688 -61.75 57.12 -30.65
N PRO A 689 -61.89 58.45 -30.85
CA PRO A 689 -62.14 59.05 -32.17
C PRO A 689 -61.08 58.68 -33.22
N VAL A 690 -61.50 58.41 -34.46
CA VAL A 690 -60.66 57.81 -35.53
C VAL A 690 -59.41 58.63 -35.88
N LEU A 691 -59.47 59.97 -35.81
CA LEU A 691 -58.30 60.82 -36.05
C LEU A 691 -57.33 60.82 -34.87
N GLN A 692 -57.84 60.74 -33.65
CA GLN A 692 -57.04 60.70 -32.43
C GLN A 692 -56.33 59.36 -32.29
N SER A 693 -56.99 58.26 -32.66
CA SER A 693 -56.35 56.95 -32.75
C SER A 693 -55.33 56.88 -33.88
N GLY A 694 -55.58 57.54 -35.02
CA GLY A 694 -54.61 57.67 -36.11
C GLY A 694 -53.33 58.41 -35.70
N GLN A 695 -53.45 59.53 -34.97
CA GLN A 695 -52.30 60.27 -34.43
C GLN A 695 -51.53 59.46 -33.39
N ALA A 696 -52.24 58.83 -32.45
CA ALA A 696 -51.62 57.98 -31.43
C ALA A 696 -50.81 56.82 -32.07
N ARG A 697 -51.34 56.18 -33.11
CA ARG A 697 -50.61 55.13 -33.85
C ARG A 697 -49.35 55.62 -34.54
N LEU A 698 -49.36 56.84 -35.08
CA LEU A 698 -48.17 57.43 -35.71
C LEU A 698 -47.11 57.78 -34.68
N GLU A 699 -47.50 58.30 -33.52
CA GLU A 699 -46.59 58.56 -32.40
C GLU A 699 -45.98 57.28 -31.85
N VAL A 700 -46.80 56.24 -31.61
CA VAL A 700 -46.34 54.90 -31.21
C VAL A 700 -45.39 54.33 -32.28
N SER A 701 -45.74 54.43 -33.57
CA SER A 701 -44.85 53.95 -34.65
C SER A 701 -43.51 54.69 -34.72
N ALA A 702 -43.50 55.99 -34.44
CA ALA A 702 -42.27 56.78 -34.39
C ALA A 702 -41.41 56.39 -33.17
N SER A 703 -42.02 56.27 -32.00
CA SER A 703 -41.32 55.90 -30.76
C SER A 703 -40.83 54.45 -30.77
N THR A 704 -41.59 53.50 -31.30
CA THR A 704 -41.15 52.11 -31.49
C THR A 704 -39.94 52.03 -32.43
N ARG A 705 -39.92 52.81 -33.52
CA ARG A 705 -38.75 52.83 -34.43
C ARG A 705 -37.52 53.40 -33.76
N GLN A 706 -37.66 54.44 -32.93
CA GLN A 706 -36.55 55.00 -32.17
C GLN A 706 -36.03 53.99 -31.15
N ALA A 707 -36.91 53.34 -30.38
CA ALA A 707 -36.52 52.32 -29.40
C ALA A 707 -35.79 51.13 -30.03
N ILE A 708 -36.21 50.68 -31.24
CA ILE A 708 -35.49 49.64 -31.99
C ILE A 708 -34.12 50.13 -32.46
N ALA A 709 -34.00 51.39 -32.90
CA ALA A 709 -32.72 51.96 -33.31
C ALA A 709 -31.74 52.05 -32.14
N ASP A 710 -32.22 52.47 -30.96
CA ASP A 710 -31.43 52.56 -29.73
C ASP A 710 -31.00 51.16 -29.26
N LEU A 711 -31.88 50.15 -29.39
CA LEU A 711 -31.55 48.75 -29.10
C LEU A 711 -30.44 48.20 -29.98
N LEU A 712 -30.54 48.42 -31.30
CA LEU A 712 -29.52 47.99 -32.27
C LEU A 712 -28.18 48.72 -32.08
N ALA A 713 -28.21 49.96 -31.58
CA ALA A 713 -27.01 50.70 -31.22
C ALA A 713 -26.34 50.16 -29.95
N ALA A 714 -27.14 49.73 -28.96
CA ALA A 714 -26.65 49.15 -27.70
C ALA A 714 -26.19 47.68 -27.84
N THR A 715 -26.74 46.93 -28.80
CA THR A 715 -26.33 45.56 -29.10
C THR A 715 -25.60 45.49 -30.45
N PRO A 716 -24.28 45.73 -30.51
CA PRO A 716 -23.53 45.61 -31.75
C PRO A 716 -23.68 44.19 -32.29
N LEU A 717 -24.12 44.07 -33.55
CA LEU A 717 -24.08 42.81 -34.29
C LEU A 717 -22.63 42.28 -34.22
N PRO A 718 -22.42 40.98 -33.96
CA PRO A 718 -21.08 40.41 -34.02
C PRO A 718 -20.50 40.74 -35.40
N GLU A 719 -19.30 41.33 -35.42
CA GLU A 719 -18.60 41.62 -36.66
C GLU A 719 -18.54 40.33 -37.48
N ARG A 720 -19.09 40.38 -38.69
CA ARG A 720 -19.00 39.25 -39.63
C ARG A 720 -17.51 39.00 -39.82
N PRO A 721 -16.99 37.79 -39.56
CA PRO A 721 -15.58 37.51 -39.77
C PRO A 721 -15.26 37.78 -41.25
N ASP A 722 -14.27 38.63 -41.51
CA ASP A 722 -13.81 38.98 -42.85
C ASP A 722 -13.48 37.68 -43.62
N GLY A 723 -14.39 37.24 -44.51
CA GLY A 723 -14.15 36.10 -45.39
C GLY A 723 -15.34 35.17 -45.70
N ALA A 724 -16.47 35.24 -44.99
CA ALA A 724 -17.61 34.36 -45.30
C ALA A 724 -18.47 34.92 -46.44
N ALA A 725 -18.37 34.29 -47.61
CA ALA A 725 -19.22 34.57 -48.78
C ALA A 725 -20.72 34.52 -48.44
N PRO A 726 -21.58 35.28 -49.16
CA PRO A 726 -23.01 35.23 -48.94
C PRO A 726 -23.57 33.92 -49.54
N ASP A 727 -23.95 32.98 -48.67
CA ASP A 727 -24.78 31.85 -49.09
C ASP A 727 -26.20 32.35 -49.41
N LEU A 728 -26.66 31.97 -50.61
CA LEU A 728 -28.03 32.10 -51.13
C LEU A 728 -28.86 30.87 -50.75
#